data_AF-A0AAD5DJ75-F1
#
_entry.id   AF-A0AAD5DJ75-F1
#
_cell.length_a   1.000
_cell.length_b   1.000
_cell.length_c   1.000
_cell.angle_alpha   90.00
_cell.angle_beta   90.00
_cell.angle_gamma   90.00
#
_symmetry.space_group_name_H-M   'P 1'
#
loop_
_entity.id
_entity.type
_entity.pdbx_description
1 polymer ?
#
loop_
_entity_poly.entity_id
_entity_poly.type
_entity_poly.pdbx_seq_one_letter_code
_entity_poly.pdbx_strand_id
1 'polypeptide(L)'
;MSALAVLTVLVAAIAVLGVLLSRVFAKAGHDAPTEAAQPEALGVDVPMRGVNRPAGGAAYEARRAARDAEREAQEAAQEEEIRRAAEERARREEEEAQKWMHLFSVEAAGEEALSQEESAALQARFVDYVKARKTVGLDELAAEFRMKTAEVVKRVQALEAEGALTGIMDDRGKFIFVSPEEMAAVADFIRQRGRIAISELAAKSNQFIDLEARAAAGSEAAELELGPAAGNMAKNGAFLELPAQPWELQAAALGGLTLSQLRFFISFMLSVVLGAVLKHVPSARGRHIFSLVTGVALIVYPFGSGCMHAFVPAALEGHLDFTGAQMVLTLRLIAVAVSYQDGGKPAEQLQEYAARKRLRQLPSPLEFFSYLFAAGNLLAGPFFEASDFFDYVQRKGEWDERDPAKRIPSPLVPGLLRFFKGLICAALWTKLSSSYGPDLLESRWFLHEAGLAHKLFLLWFVGLVARLKYYFAWAVAESALIFSGLCYNGRTPEGAPLWNRYINSRIRRVEFNLSLPNLAANWNVCTGLWLRHYVYERLTPAGKRPGFRTLVATQLVSGVWHGLFPGYWLFFATSAVMFEAGKTLYRYEQTWPAGAARFPPYIALKVVVNAVLLNYSAAAFQVLWLHDCLAIWRSVHFLGHIAMLAIILLGNVVPPRRVRRELQPEQAGARAAAAEAAAAKKQAAAALAAGDGMAAAAVAASGQEEKKEL
;
A
#
# COMPACT_ATOMS: atom_id res chain seq x y z
N MET A 1 -6.16 29.43 24.73
CA MET A 1 -6.90 29.61 23.46
C MET A 1 -7.97 28.53 23.35
N SER A 2 -9.21 28.89 23.04
CA SER A 2 -10.32 27.94 22.83
C SER A 2 -10.06 27.07 21.60
N ALA A 3 -10.59 25.84 21.59
CA ALA A 3 -10.47 24.92 20.46
C ALA A 3 -10.95 25.54 19.13
N LEU A 4 -11.94 26.45 19.21
CA LEU A 4 -12.44 27.23 18.08
C LEU A 4 -11.37 28.19 17.53
N ALA A 5 -10.64 28.90 18.40
CA ALA A 5 -9.55 29.78 17.98
C ALA A 5 -8.38 29.02 17.35
N VAL A 6 -8.11 27.78 17.81
CA VAL A 6 -7.11 26.91 17.19
C VAL A 6 -7.57 26.45 15.81
N LEU A 7 -8.86 26.12 15.64
CA LEU A 7 -9.45 25.74 14.35
C LEU A 7 -9.42 26.90 13.35
N THR A 8 -9.76 28.13 13.77
CA THR A 8 -9.68 29.33 12.92
C THR A 8 -8.24 29.63 12.49
N VAL A 9 -7.28 29.49 13.41
CA VAL A 9 -5.84 29.64 13.10
C VAL A 9 -5.36 28.53 12.15
N LEU A 10 -5.89 27.31 12.27
CA LEU A 10 -5.58 26.20 11.37
C LEU A 10 -6.13 26.42 9.96
N VAL A 11 -7.38 26.86 9.83
CA VAL A 11 -7.99 27.21 8.54
C VAL A 11 -7.21 28.35 7.87
N ALA A 12 -6.81 29.37 8.65
CA ALA A 12 -5.98 30.46 8.15
C ALA A 12 -4.57 29.98 7.73
N ALA A 13 -3.95 29.08 8.49
CA ALA A 13 -2.65 28.51 8.16
C ALA A 13 -2.69 27.65 6.88
N ILE A 14 -3.77 26.89 6.68
CA ILE A 14 -4.02 26.12 5.45
C ILE A 14 -4.18 27.06 4.24
N ALA A 15 -4.94 28.15 4.40
CA ALA A 15 -5.09 29.15 3.33
C ALA A 15 -3.76 29.83 2.99
N VAL A 16 -2.95 30.20 3.99
CA VAL A 16 -1.62 30.82 3.79
C VAL A 16 -0.64 29.85 3.13
N LEU A 17 -0.65 28.57 3.53
CA LEU A 17 0.18 27.54 2.90
C LEU A 17 -0.23 27.29 1.45
N GLY A 18 -1.53 27.30 1.14
CA GLY A 18 -2.05 27.22 -0.23
C GLY A 18 -1.59 28.39 -1.11
N VAL A 19 -1.58 29.62 -0.58
CA VAL A 19 -1.08 30.81 -1.28
C VAL A 19 0.44 30.79 -1.45
N LEU A 20 1.19 30.25 -0.49
CA LEU A 20 2.65 30.09 -0.61
C LEU A 20 3.02 29.03 -1.66
N LEU A 21 2.31 27.91 -1.68
CA LEU A 21 2.53 26.85 -2.66
C LEU A 21 2.17 27.31 -4.08
N SER A 22 1.06 28.05 -4.26
CA SER A 22 0.69 28.57 -5.58
C SER A 22 1.74 29.51 -6.17
N ARG A 23 2.43 30.31 -5.33
CA ARG A 23 3.54 31.18 -5.74
C ARG A 23 4.82 30.42 -6.08
N VAL A 24 5.10 29.30 -5.40
CA VAL A 24 6.26 28.44 -5.70
C VAL A 24 6.07 27.72 -7.04
N PHE A 25 4.87 27.20 -7.31
CA PHE A 25 4.58 26.54 -8.59
C PHE A 25 4.47 27.51 -9.76
N ALA A 26 3.94 28.73 -9.55
CA ALA A 26 3.94 29.78 -10.58
C ALA A 26 5.35 30.21 -11.00
N LYS A 27 6.33 30.12 -10.11
CA LYS A 27 7.73 30.47 -10.39
C LYS A 27 8.51 29.34 -11.08
N ALA A 28 8.11 28.08 -10.90
CA ALA A 28 8.75 26.92 -11.52
C ALA A 28 8.32 26.68 -12.99
N GLY A 29 7.20 27.26 -13.43
CA GLY A 29 6.67 27.11 -14.78
C GLY A 29 7.30 28.03 -15.84
N HIS A 30 8.16 28.98 -15.46
CA HIS A 30 8.67 30.02 -16.38
C HIS A 30 10.10 29.81 -16.91
N ASP A 31 10.88 28.85 -16.40
CA ASP A 31 12.32 28.72 -16.71
C ASP A 31 12.74 27.35 -17.32
N ALA A 32 11.90 26.71 -18.12
CA ALA A 32 12.28 25.51 -18.88
C ALA A 32 12.48 25.83 -20.37
N PRO A 33 13.71 25.72 -20.93
CA PRO A 33 13.93 25.92 -22.36
C PRO A 33 13.47 24.71 -23.17
N THR A 34 12.63 24.96 -24.17
CA THR A 34 12.23 24.01 -25.22
C THR A 34 13.24 24.04 -26.37
N GLU A 35 14.03 22.98 -26.52
CA GLU A 35 14.73 22.67 -27.78
C GLU A 35 14.62 21.17 -28.05
N ALA A 36 13.82 20.81 -29.06
CA ALA A 36 13.65 19.46 -29.56
C ALA A 36 14.57 19.28 -30.78
N ALA A 37 15.62 18.46 -30.63
CA ALA A 37 16.48 18.05 -31.74
C ALA A 37 15.89 16.81 -32.42
N GLN A 38 15.69 16.90 -33.74
CA GLN A 38 15.33 15.80 -34.64
C GLN A 38 16.52 14.84 -34.83
N PRO A 39 16.33 13.53 -35.04
CA PRO A 39 17.43 12.63 -35.38
C PRO A 39 17.68 12.63 -36.89
N GLU A 40 18.87 13.07 -37.31
CA GLU A 40 19.43 12.88 -38.65
C GLU A 40 19.81 11.41 -38.88
N ALA A 41 19.44 10.89 -40.05
CA ALA A 41 19.83 9.59 -40.54
C ALA A 41 21.29 9.63 -41.06
N LEU A 42 22.18 8.84 -40.44
CA LEU A 42 23.52 8.56 -40.94
C LEU A 42 23.55 7.17 -41.57
N GLY A 43 23.47 7.13 -42.90
CA GLY A 43 23.82 5.96 -43.69
C GLY A 43 25.33 5.79 -43.76
N VAL A 44 25.81 4.60 -43.44
CA VAL A 44 27.20 4.17 -43.70
C VAL A 44 27.13 2.84 -44.43
N ASP A 45 27.33 2.88 -45.75
CA ASP A 45 27.55 1.72 -46.60
C ASP A 45 28.97 1.15 -46.35
N VAL A 46 29.05 -0.15 -46.09
CA VAL A 46 30.31 -0.91 -46.09
C VAL A 46 30.18 -2.04 -47.11
N PRO A 47 31.05 -2.12 -48.15
CA PRO A 47 30.94 -3.15 -49.18
C PRO A 47 31.54 -4.48 -48.69
N MET A 48 30.72 -5.54 -48.68
CA MET A 48 31.18 -6.90 -48.39
C MET A 48 31.73 -7.58 -49.65
N ARG A 49 33.01 -7.94 -49.59
CA ARG A 49 33.77 -8.64 -50.62
C ARG A 49 33.37 -10.11 -50.67
N GLY A 50 33.06 -10.60 -51.88
CA GLY A 50 32.54 -11.95 -52.13
C GLY A 50 33.54 -13.08 -51.80
N VAL A 51 32.99 -14.17 -51.24
CA VAL A 51 33.68 -15.44 -51.07
C VAL A 51 32.81 -16.54 -51.69
N ASN A 52 33.37 -17.25 -52.67
CA ASN A 52 32.79 -18.42 -53.33
C ASN A 52 32.52 -19.55 -52.31
N ARG A 53 31.31 -20.13 -52.33
CA ARG A 53 30.98 -21.39 -51.64
C ARG A 53 30.81 -22.54 -52.64
N PRO A 54 31.29 -23.76 -52.36
CA PRO A 54 31.09 -24.90 -53.23
C PRO A 54 29.69 -25.51 -53.07
N ALA A 55 29.22 -26.13 -54.15
CA ALA A 55 27.92 -26.76 -54.28
C ALA A 55 27.73 -27.92 -53.28
N GLY A 56 26.75 -27.78 -52.38
CA GLY A 56 26.37 -28.77 -51.38
C GLY A 56 25.34 -28.29 -50.35
N GLY A 57 25.15 -26.97 -50.21
CA GLY A 57 24.26 -26.36 -49.21
C GLY A 57 22.75 -26.43 -49.48
N ALA A 58 22.33 -26.47 -50.75
CA ALA A 58 20.91 -26.36 -51.12
C ALA A 58 20.04 -27.50 -50.55
N ALA A 59 20.56 -28.73 -50.50
CA ALA A 59 19.82 -29.88 -49.99
C ALA A 59 19.75 -29.95 -48.45
N TYR A 60 20.68 -29.27 -47.75
CA TYR A 60 20.69 -29.15 -46.29
C TYR A 60 19.80 -27.98 -45.83
N GLU A 61 19.88 -26.85 -46.53
CA GLU A 61 19.03 -25.68 -46.29
C GLU A 61 17.55 -25.98 -46.56
N ALA A 62 17.23 -26.73 -47.63
CA ALA A 62 15.87 -27.18 -47.89
C ALA A 62 15.34 -28.14 -46.80
N ARG A 63 16.19 -29.04 -46.28
CA ARG A 63 15.80 -29.96 -45.19
C ARG A 63 15.61 -29.24 -43.86
N ARG A 64 16.40 -28.20 -43.60
CA ARG A 64 16.27 -27.36 -42.42
C ARG A 64 15.01 -26.49 -42.49
N ALA A 65 14.76 -25.84 -43.63
CA ALA A 65 13.56 -25.04 -43.85
C ALA A 65 12.27 -25.87 -43.74
N ALA A 66 12.28 -27.12 -44.25
CA ALA A 66 11.16 -28.03 -44.09
C ALA A 66 10.90 -28.41 -42.62
N ARG A 67 11.96 -28.62 -41.83
CA ARG A 67 11.86 -28.96 -40.41
C ARG A 67 11.43 -27.77 -39.55
N ASP A 68 11.87 -26.57 -39.90
CA ASP A 68 11.49 -25.33 -39.23
C ASP A 68 10.02 -24.99 -39.54
N ALA A 69 9.57 -25.18 -40.79
CA ALA A 69 8.15 -25.02 -41.17
C ALA A 69 7.23 -26.05 -40.52
N GLU A 70 7.67 -27.31 -40.38
CA GLU A 70 6.92 -28.35 -39.66
C GLU A 70 6.80 -28.03 -38.17
N ARG A 71 7.84 -27.45 -37.57
CA ARG A 71 7.84 -27.02 -36.18
C ARG A 71 6.96 -25.79 -35.95
N GLU A 72 7.01 -24.80 -36.84
CA GLU A 72 6.10 -23.64 -36.81
C GLU A 72 4.64 -24.06 -36.96
N ALA A 73 4.35 -25.04 -37.83
CA ALA A 73 3.00 -25.60 -37.97
C ALA A 73 2.52 -26.34 -36.71
N GLN A 74 3.41 -27.07 -36.03
CA GLN A 74 3.10 -27.73 -34.76
C GLN A 74 2.91 -26.73 -33.61
N GLU A 75 3.73 -25.69 -33.55
CA GLU A 75 3.63 -24.62 -32.55
C GLU A 75 2.34 -23.79 -32.76
N ALA A 76 1.98 -23.47 -34.01
CA ALA A 76 0.71 -22.81 -34.33
C ALA A 76 -0.52 -23.68 -34.00
N ALA A 77 -0.45 -24.99 -34.24
CA ALA A 77 -1.52 -25.92 -33.87
C ALA A 77 -1.67 -26.04 -32.34
N GLN A 78 -0.56 -26.06 -31.59
CA GLN A 78 -0.58 -26.04 -30.13
C GLN A 78 -1.10 -24.70 -29.57
N GLU A 79 -0.73 -23.57 -30.16
CA GLU A 79 -1.27 -22.26 -29.77
C GLU A 79 -2.78 -22.17 -30.02
N GLU A 80 -3.27 -22.71 -31.15
CA GLU A 80 -4.69 -22.74 -31.44
C GLU A 80 -5.46 -23.67 -30.47
N GLU A 81 -4.89 -24.82 -30.12
CA GLU A 81 -5.46 -25.75 -29.13
C GLU A 81 -5.48 -25.12 -27.72
N ILE A 82 -4.41 -24.43 -27.31
CA ILE A 82 -4.34 -23.69 -26.05
C ILE A 82 -5.36 -22.54 -26.04
N ARG A 83 -5.51 -21.81 -27.15
CA ARG A 83 -6.50 -20.72 -27.27
C ARG A 83 -7.92 -21.27 -27.14
N ARG A 84 -8.26 -22.36 -27.83
CA ARG A 84 -9.57 -23.02 -27.72
C ARG A 84 -9.82 -23.55 -26.30
N ALA A 85 -8.82 -24.13 -25.66
CA ALA A 85 -8.93 -24.60 -24.28
C ALA A 85 -9.08 -23.44 -23.26
N ALA A 86 -8.45 -22.29 -23.52
CA ALA A 86 -8.59 -21.09 -22.71
C ALA A 86 -9.98 -20.45 -22.89
N GLU A 87 -10.48 -20.36 -24.13
CA GLU A 87 -11.84 -19.89 -24.44
C GLU A 87 -12.91 -20.79 -23.80
N GLU A 88 -12.72 -22.12 -23.83
CA GLU A 88 -13.65 -23.07 -23.19
C GLU A 88 -13.61 -22.96 -21.66
N ARG A 89 -12.43 -22.74 -21.06
CA ARG A 89 -12.31 -22.50 -19.61
C ARG A 89 -12.93 -21.17 -19.20
N ALA A 90 -12.70 -20.09 -19.96
CA ALA A 90 -13.33 -18.79 -19.72
C ALA A 90 -14.86 -18.89 -19.79
N ARG A 91 -15.40 -19.63 -20.77
CA ARG A 91 -16.85 -19.86 -20.85
C ARG A 91 -17.39 -20.65 -19.66
N ARG A 92 -16.68 -21.69 -19.20
CA ARG A 92 -17.06 -22.45 -17.99
C ARG A 92 -16.99 -21.59 -16.73
N GLU A 93 -15.98 -20.74 -16.59
CA GLU A 93 -15.85 -19.79 -15.49
C GLU A 93 -16.94 -18.71 -15.52
N GLU A 94 -17.32 -18.21 -16.70
CA GLU A 94 -18.47 -17.31 -16.88
C GLU A 94 -19.80 -18.00 -16.57
N GLU A 95 -20.00 -19.25 -17.02
CA GLU A 95 -21.19 -20.06 -16.72
C GLU A 95 -21.27 -20.38 -15.22
N GLU A 96 -20.15 -20.70 -14.57
CA GLU A 96 -20.07 -20.89 -13.11
C GLU A 96 -20.32 -19.57 -12.38
N ALA A 97 -19.71 -18.46 -12.80
CA ALA A 97 -19.94 -17.14 -12.23
C ALA A 97 -21.40 -16.70 -12.39
N GLN A 98 -22.04 -17.00 -13.53
CA GLN A 98 -23.46 -16.76 -13.75
C GLN A 98 -24.33 -17.66 -12.86
N LYS A 99 -23.97 -18.94 -12.68
CA LYS A 99 -24.66 -19.83 -11.72
C LYS A 99 -24.52 -19.32 -10.29
N TRP A 100 -23.34 -18.86 -9.89
CA TRP A 100 -23.12 -18.23 -8.59
C TRP A 100 -23.93 -16.93 -8.46
N MET A 101 -23.94 -16.06 -9.48
CA MET A 101 -24.78 -14.85 -9.49
C MET A 101 -26.27 -15.17 -9.38
N HIS A 102 -26.74 -16.22 -10.05
CA HIS A 102 -28.13 -16.65 -9.99
C HIS A 102 -28.50 -17.35 -8.66
N LEU A 103 -27.51 -17.90 -7.94
CA LEU A 103 -27.68 -18.42 -6.58
C LEU A 103 -27.69 -17.29 -5.54
N PHE A 104 -26.87 -16.25 -5.77
CA PHE A 104 -26.84 -15.04 -4.94
C PHE A 104 -28.03 -14.10 -5.18
N SER A 105 -28.69 -14.15 -6.34
CA SER A 105 -29.89 -13.34 -6.61
C SER A 105 -31.16 -13.84 -5.91
N VAL A 106 -31.16 -15.05 -5.33
CA VAL A 106 -32.34 -15.62 -4.64
C VAL A 106 -32.45 -15.13 -3.18
N GLU A 107 -31.44 -14.44 -2.63
CA GLU A 107 -31.52 -13.85 -1.28
C GLU A 107 -31.63 -12.31 -1.27
N ALA A 108 -31.71 -11.67 -2.45
CA ALA A 108 -31.93 -10.23 -2.58
C ALA A 108 -32.92 -9.94 -3.72
N ALA A 109 -34.19 -10.30 -3.53
CA ALA A 109 -35.26 -9.95 -4.47
C ALA A 109 -36.44 -9.34 -3.73
N GLY A 110 -36.36 -8.02 -3.58
CA GLY A 110 -37.46 -7.13 -3.26
C GLY A 110 -37.23 -5.81 -3.98
N GLU A 111 -37.30 -5.81 -5.32
CA GLU A 111 -37.32 -4.58 -6.12
C GLU A 111 -38.14 -4.85 -7.40
N GLU A 112 -39.19 -4.05 -7.59
CA GLU A 112 -40.16 -4.16 -8.68
C GLU A 112 -39.55 -3.71 -10.03
N ALA A 113 -39.95 -4.34 -11.12
CA ALA A 113 -39.55 -3.98 -12.47
C ALA A 113 -40.19 -2.64 -12.89
N LEU A 114 -39.38 -1.68 -13.36
CA LEU A 114 -39.80 -0.38 -13.88
C LEU A 114 -40.70 -0.53 -15.12
N SER A 115 -41.69 0.36 -15.25
CA SER A 115 -42.63 0.36 -16.39
C SER A 115 -41.96 0.86 -17.69
N GLN A 116 -42.52 0.50 -18.85
CA GLN A 116 -41.99 0.94 -20.16
C GLN A 116 -41.98 2.47 -20.34
N GLU A 117 -42.90 3.17 -19.67
CA GLU A 117 -43.02 4.64 -19.74
C GLU A 117 -41.90 5.34 -18.96
N GLU A 118 -41.53 4.81 -17.79
CA GLU A 118 -40.41 5.33 -16.97
C GLU A 118 -39.06 5.10 -17.65
N SER A 119 -38.91 3.98 -18.37
CA SER A 119 -37.70 3.68 -19.14
C SER A 119 -37.48 4.68 -20.27
N ALA A 120 -38.54 5.04 -21.00
CA ALA A 120 -38.47 6.02 -22.08
C ALA A 120 -38.15 7.44 -21.57
N ALA A 121 -38.74 7.84 -20.42
CA ALA A 121 -38.46 9.14 -19.81
C ALA A 121 -37.00 9.28 -19.34
N LEU A 122 -36.43 8.21 -18.78
CA LEU A 122 -35.02 8.15 -18.40
C LEU A 122 -34.07 8.26 -19.60
N GLN A 123 -34.42 7.63 -20.73
CA GLN A 123 -33.65 7.70 -21.97
C GLN A 123 -33.68 9.11 -22.59
N ALA A 124 -34.84 9.78 -22.57
CA ALA A 124 -34.96 11.17 -23.03
C ALA A 124 -34.08 12.12 -22.20
N ARG A 125 -34.16 12.01 -20.87
CA ARG A 125 -33.34 12.81 -19.94
C ARG A 125 -31.84 12.57 -20.16
N PHE A 126 -31.43 11.35 -20.45
CA PHE A 126 -30.04 11.01 -20.75
C PHE A 126 -29.53 11.74 -22.00
N VAL A 127 -30.31 11.74 -23.07
CA VAL A 127 -29.97 12.42 -24.32
C VAL A 127 -29.90 13.94 -24.12
N ASP A 128 -30.87 14.53 -23.42
CA ASP A 128 -30.93 15.97 -23.18
C ASP A 128 -29.76 16.45 -22.31
N TYR A 129 -29.38 15.67 -21.31
CA TYR A 129 -28.23 15.96 -20.45
C TYR A 129 -26.91 16.03 -21.22
N VAL A 130 -26.70 15.08 -22.15
CA VAL A 130 -25.50 15.04 -23.00
C VAL A 130 -25.50 16.21 -23.99
N LYS A 131 -26.65 16.51 -24.61
CA LYS A 131 -26.79 17.64 -25.55
C LYS A 131 -26.56 19.00 -24.90
N ALA A 132 -27.02 19.19 -23.66
CA ALA A 132 -26.91 20.46 -22.94
C ALA A 132 -25.46 20.78 -22.51
N ARG A 133 -24.70 19.78 -22.06
CA ARG A 133 -23.33 19.97 -21.56
C ARG A 133 -22.26 19.99 -22.65
N LYS A 134 -22.56 19.51 -23.86
CA LYS A 134 -21.65 19.41 -25.04
C LYS A 134 -20.42 18.52 -24.84
N THR A 135 -19.69 18.62 -23.73
CA THR A 135 -18.59 17.73 -23.34
C THR A 135 -18.90 17.10 -21.99
N VAL A 136 -18.96 15.77 -21.91
CA VAL A 136 -19.28 15.05 -20.67
C VAL A 136 -18.27 13.93 -20.43
N GLY A 137 -17.82 13.76 -19.18
CA GLY A 137 -17.07 12.57 -18.79
C GLY A 137 -17.98 11.36 -18.71
N LEU A 138 -17.56 10.20 -19.23
CA LEU A 138 -18.36 8.98 -19.17
C LEU A 138 -18.57 8.51 -17.71
N ASP A 139 -17.60 8.78 -16.84
CA ASP A 139 -17.70 8.51 -15.39
C ASP A 139 -18.66 9.46 -14.67
N GLU A 140 -18.75 10.72 -15.13
CA GLU A 140 -19.73 11.69 -14.60
C GLU A 140 -21.15 11.31 -15.00
N LEU A 141 -21.32 10.87 -16.26
CA LEU A 141 -22.60 10.38 -16.76
C LEU A 141 -23.02 9.07 -16.05
N ALA A 142 -22.05 8.19 -15.74
CA ALA A 142 -22.26 6.99 -14.94
C ALA A 142 -22.74 7.32 -13.52
N ALA A 143 -22.15 8.33 -12.88
CA ALA A 143 -22.56 8.80 -11.56
C ALA A 143 -23.97 9.42 -11.56
N GLU A 144 -24.29 10.27 -12.54
CA GLU A 144 -25.60 10.95 -12.63
C GLU A 144 -26.75 9.96 -12.83
N PHE A 145 -26.56 8.95 -13.70
CA PHE A 145 -27.61 7.98 -14.04
C PHE A 145 -27.52 6.67 -13.25
N ARG A 146 -26.60 6.57 -12.28
CA ARG A 146 -26.35 5.37 -11.45
C ARG A 146 -26.11 4.11 -12.27
N MET A 147 -25.31 4.24 -13.32
CA MET A 147 -24.95 3.15 -14.23
C MET A 147 -23.45 2.86 -14.13
N LYS A 148 -23.02 1.65 -14.52
CA LYS A 148 -21.58 1.38 -14.66
C LYS A 148 -21.03 2.12 -15.88
N THR A 149 -19.78 2.61 -15.84
CA THR A 149 -19.15 3.30 -16.99
C THR A 149 -19.20 2.44 -18.26
N ALA A 150 -18.95 1.13 -18.16
CA ALA A 150 -19.05 0.22 -19.30
C ALA A 150 -20.47 0.11 -19.90
N GLU A 151 -21.51 0.28 -19.09
CA GLU A 151 -22.91 0.28 -19.52
C GLU A 151 -23.28 1.63 -20.15
N VAL A 152 -22.75 2.72 -19.62
CA VAL A 152 -22.83 4.05 -20.23
C VAL A 152 -22.19 4.06 -21.61
N VAL A 153 -21.00 3.48 -21.78
CA VAL A 153 -20.34 3.38 -23.10
C VAL A 153 -21.23 2.64 -24.09
N LYS A 154 -21.79 1.48 -23.70
CA LYS A 154 -22.71 0.72 -24.55
C LYS A 154 -23.98 1.52 -24.88
N ARG A 155 -24.53 2.26 -23.92
CA ARG A 155 -25.73 3.08 -24.10
C ARG A 155 -25.48 4.27 -25.02
N VAL A 156 -24.34 4.95 -24.90
CA VAL A 156 -23.93 6.02 -25.83
C VAL A 156 -23.76 5.45 -27.24
N GLN A 157 -23.06 4.33 -27.40
CA GLN A 157 -22.88 3.66 -28.69
C GLN A 157 -24.21 3.22 -29.34
N ALA A 158 -25.16 2.74 -28.54
CA ALA A 158 -26.50 2.38 -29.03
C ALA A 158 -27.28 3.62 -29.49
N LEU A 159 -27.24 4.71 -28.72
CA LEU A 159 -27.89 5.98 -29.07
C LEU A 159 -27.24 6.66 -30.30
N GLU A 160 -25.95 6.43 -30.52
CA GLU A 160 -25.26 6.84 -31.75
C GLU A 160 -25.69 6.00 -32.96
N ALA A 161 -25.83 4.68 -32.79
CA ALA A 161 -26.31 3.79 -33.85
C ALA A 161 -27.78 4.08 -34.25
N GLU A 162 -28.60 4.52 -33.29
CA GLU A 162 -29.99 4.95 -33.51
C GLU A 162 -30.09 6.39 -34.04
N GLY A 163 -28.99 7.14 -34.10
CA GLY A 163 -28.94 8.53 -34.56
C GLY A 163 -29.53 9.56 -33.59
N ALA A 164 -29.82 9.17 -32.34
CA ALA A 164 -30.35 10.05 -31.29
C ALA A 164 -29.27 10.98 -30.70
N LEU A 165 -28.02 10.51 -30.70
CA LEU A 165 -26.80 11.25 -30.33
C LEU A 165 -25.77 11.18 -31.46
N THR A 166 -24.97 12.23 -31.59
CA THR A 166 -23.87 12.29 -32.55
C THR A 166 -22.67 12.93 -31.86
N GLY A 167 -21.53 12.26 -31.84
CA GLY A 167 -20.37 12.77 -31.11
C GLY A 167 -19.09 12.02 -31.36
N ILE A 168 -18.06 12.38 -30.60
CA ILE A 168 -16.75 11.75 -30.63
C ILE A 168 -16.39 11.36 -29.19
N MET A 169 -16.03 10.09 -29.03
CA MET A 169 -15.51 9.56 -27.77
C MET A 169 -13.98 9.56 -27.80
N ASP A 170 -13.37 10.19 -26.79
CA ASP A 170 -11.92 10.24 -26.61
C ASP A 170 -11.42 8.97 -25.88
N ASP A 171 -10.17 8.55 -26.12
CA ASP A 171 -9.55 7.37 -25.48
C ASP A 171 -9.34 7.55 -23.96
N ARG A 172 -9.57 8.77 -23.47
CA ARG A 172 -9.51 9.20 -22.06
C ARG A 172 -10.87 9.19 -21.36
N GLY A 173 -11.92 8.64 -21.98
CA GLY A 173 -13.23 8.46 -21.34
C GLY A 173 -14.12 9.72 -21.33
N LYS A 174 -13.98 10.58 -22.34
CA LYS A 174 -14.86 11.76 -22.54
C LYS A 174 -15.69 11.59 -23.80
N PHE A 175 -16.92 12.09 -23.77
CA PHE A 175 -17.79 12.18 -24.93
C PHE A 175 -18.06 13.64 -25.28
N ILE A 176 -17.79 14.01 -26.54
CA ILE A 176 -18.07 15.34 -27.09
C ILE A 176 -19.25 15.20 -28.04
N PHE A 177 -20.39 15.79 -27.68
CA PHE A 177 -21.54 15.89 -28.55
C PHE A 177 -21.31 16.94 -29.63
N VAL A 178 -21.42 16.51 -30.89
CA VAL A 178 -21.32 17.37 -32.08
C VAL A 178 -22.63 17.24 -32.81
N SER A 179 -23.36 18.34 -32.98
CA SER A 179 -24.66 18.31 -33.66
C SER A 179 -24.50 17.96 -35.15
N PRO A 180 -25.53 17.40 -35.80
CA PRO A 180 -25.50 17.08 -37.22
C PRO A 180 -25.17 18.29 -38.12
N GLU A 181 -25.58 19.50 -37.72
CA GLU A 181 -25.30 20.75 -38.42
C GLU A 181 -23.83 21.16 -38.32
N GLU A 182 -23.24 21.05 -37.12
CA GLU A 182 -21.81 21.30 -36.89
C GLU A 182 -20.95 20.28 -37.65
N MET A 183 -21.37 19.01 -37.67
CA MET A 183 -20.72 17.94 -38.43
C MET A 183 -20.79 18.19 -39.96
N ALA A 184 -21.95 18.65 -40.45
CA ALA A 184 -22.12 19.01 -41.86
C ALA A 184 -21.26 20.20 -42.27
N ALA A 185 -21.14 21.23 -41.42
CA ALA A 185 -20.28 22.39 -41.67
C ALA A 185 -18.79 21.99 -41.79
N VAL A 186 -18.31 21.08 -40.94
CA VAL A 186 -16.96 20.53 -41.03
C VAL A 186 -16.79 19.68 -42.30
N ALA A 187 -17.77 18.86 -42.64
CA ALA A 187 -17.73 18.02 -43.85
C ALA A 187 -17.73 18.85 -45.16
N ASP A 188 -18.52 19.92 -45.23
CA ASP A 188 -18.58 20.81 -46.39
C ASP A 188 -17.28 21.62 -46.55
N PHE A 189 -16.68 22.05 -45.43
CA PHE A 189 -15.36 22.68 -45.44
C PHE A 189 -14.28 21.74 -46.02
N ILE A 190 -14.31 20.46 -45.65
CA ILE A 190 -13.40 19.43 -46.18
C ILE A 190 -13.63 19.23 -47.69
N ARG A 191 -14.89 19.11 -48.11
CA ARG A 191 -15.25 18.88 -49.53
C ARG A 191 -14.91 20.06 -50.43
N GLN A 192 -15.08 21.30 -49.96
CA GLN A 192 -14.81 22.51 -50.74
C GLN A 192 -13.32 22.76 -50.99
N ARG A 193 -12.45 22.40 -50.04
CA ARG A 193 -11.00 22.64 -50.15
C ARG A 193 -10.19 21.45 -50.66
N GLY A 194 -10.73 20.24 -50.62
CA GLY A 194 -10.03 19.04 -51.10
C GLY A 194 -8.88 18.62 -50.17
N ARG A 195 -7.63 18.95 -50.50
CA ARG A 195 -6.46 18.59 -49.65
C ARG A 195 -6.22 19.66 -48.60
N ILE A 196 -6.28 19.29 -47.33
CA ILE A 196 -6.17 20.20 -46.18
C ILE A 196 -5.16 19.65 -45.17
N ALA A 197 -4.37 20.53 -44.55
CA ALA A 197 -3.48 20.19 -43.44
C ALA A 197 -4.26 20.04 -42.13
N ILE A 198 -3.90 19.06 -41.30
CA ILE A 198 -4.59 18.76 -40.02
C ILE A 198 -4.65 19.98 -39.10
N SER A 199 -3.60 20.80 -39.06
CA SER A 199 -3.54 22.03 -38.28
C SER A 199 -4.57 23.08 -38.70
N GLU A 200 -4.85 23.18 -40.00
CA GLU A 200 -5.82 24.12 -40.55
C GLU A 200 -7.26 23.62 -40.33
N LEU A 201 -7.48 22.31 -40.44
CA LEU A 201 -8.75 21.68 -40.09
C LEU A 201 -9.07 21.85 -38.60
N ALA A 202 -8.09 21.68 -37.71
CA ALA A 202 -8.27 21.87 -36.27
C ALA A 202 -8.62 23.34 -35.92
N ALA A 203 -7.91 24.30 -36.52
CA ALA A 203 -8.18 25.73 -36.29
C ALA A 203 -9.58 26.14 -36.76
N LYS A 204 -10.06 25.57 -37.87
CA LYS A 204 -11.41 25.84 -38.39
C LYS A 204 -12.50 25.06 -37.66
N SER A 205 -12.23 23.83 -37.20
CA SER A 205 -13.19 23.04 -36.42
C SER A 205 -13.52 23.72 -35.09
N ASN A 206 -12.56 24.40 -34.45
CA ASN A 206 -12.80 25.22 -33.26
C ASN A 206 -13.69 26.46 -33.51
N GLN A 207 -13.92 26.86 -34.76
CA GLN A 207 -14.87 27.92 -35.12
C GLN A 207 -16.26 27.36 -35.47
N PHE A 208 -16.34 26.08 -35.82
CA PHE A 208 -17.59 25.41 -36.20
C PHE A 208 -18.24 24.67 -35.02
N ILE A 209 -17.44 24.23 -34.04
CA ILE A 209 -17.90 23.47 -32.88
C ILE A 209 -17.76 24.37 -31.65
N ASP A 210 -18.89 24.83 -31.11
CA ASP A 210 -18.95 25.58 -29.86
C ASP A 210 -19.04 24.61 -28.68
N LEU A 211 -18.02 24.62 -27.82
CA LEU A 211 -17.88 23.72 -26.68
C LEU A 211 -18.48 24.29 -25.38
N GLU A 212 -19.04 25.51 -25.42
CA GLU A 212 -19.68 26.12 -24.24
C GLU A 212 -21.08 25.54 -23.99
N ALA A 213 -21.39 25.23 -22.73
CA ALA A 213 -22.68 24.71 -22.32
C ALA A 213 -23.77 25.81 -22.45
N ARG A 214 -24.80 25.57 -23.27
CA ARG A 214 -25.99 26.44 -23.31
C ARG A 214 -26.95 26.03 -22.20
N ALA A 215 -27.27 26.95 -21.28
CA ALA A 215 -28.34 26.77 -20.31
C ALA A 215 -29.66 26.53 -21.06
N ALA A 216 -30.22 25.33 -20.93
CA ALA A 216 -31.52 25.01 -21.50
C ALA A 216 -32.59 25.88 -20.84
N ALA A 217 -33.19 26.77 -21.64
CA ALA A 217 -34.40 27.47 -21.27
C ALA A 217 -35.57 26.47 -21.31
N GLY A 218 -36.18 26.20 -20.15
CA GLY A 218 -37.47 25.52 -20.04
C GLY A 218 -37.41 24.10 -19.45
N SER A 219 -37.33 23.99 -18.12
CA SER A 219 -38.04 22.94 -17.37
C SER A 219 -38.33 23.39 -15.93
N GLU A 220 -39.11 24.47 -15.78
CA GLU A 220 -40.01 24.54 -14.63
C GLU A 220 -41.21 23.63 -14.95
N ALA A 221 -41.65 22.86 -13.95
CA ALA A 221 -42.79 21.93 -13.94
C ALA A 221 -42.56 20.49 -14.46
N ALA A 222 -42.15 19.60 -13.52
CA ALA A 222 -42.77 18.29 -13.28
C ALA A 222 -42.18 17.69 -11.99
N GLU A 223 -42.51 18.30 -10.85
CA GLU A 223 -42.27 17.71 -9.53
C GLU A 223 -43.35 16.62 -9.35
N LEU A 224 -43.02 15.38 -9.73
CA LEU A 224 -43.87 14.23 -9.43
C LEU A 224 -43.55 13.79 -8.00
N GLU A 225 -44.49 14.04 -7.09
CA GLU A 225 -44.39 13.70 -5.67
C GLU A 225 -44.13 12.20 -5.46
N LEU A 226 -42.86 11.84 -5.31
CA LEU A 226 -42.46 10.61 -4.63
C LEU A 226 -42.56 10.87 -3.13
N GLY A 227 -43.39 10.06 -2.46
CA GLY A 227 -43.84 10.28 -1.08
C GLY A 227 -42.73 10.46 -0.02
N PRO A 228 -43.10 10.94 1.19
CA PRO A 228 -42.20 11.59 2.16
C PRO A 228 -41.09 10.71 2.74
N ALA A 229 -41.05 9.41 2.42
CA ALA A 229 -40.11 8.45 2.99
C ALA A 229 -38.80 8.30 2.18
N ALA A 230 -38.83 8.47 0.85
CA ALA A 230 -37.65 8.26 0.01
C ALA A 230 -36.78 9.53 -0.15
N GLY A 231 -37.40 10.71 -0.21
CA GLY A 231 -36.69 12.00 -0.31
C GLY A 231 -35.89 12.38 0.95
N ASN A 232 -36.24 11.81 2.11
CA ASN A 232 -35.53 12.08 3.36
C ASN A 232 -34.29 11.20 3.58
N MET A 233 -34.14 10.04 2.91
CA MET A 233 -32.89 9.26 3.02
C MET A 233 -31.78 9.84 2.14
N ALA A 234 -32.09 10.34 0.94
CA ALA A 234 -31.09 10.89 0.03
C ALA A 234 -30.51 12.24 0.51
N LYS A 235 -31.30 13.08 1.19
CA LYS A 235 -30.81 14.34 1.79
C LYS A 235 -29.99 14.14 3.06
N ASN A 236 -30.10 12.98 3.71
CA ASN A 236 -29.41 12.69 4.98
C ASN A 236 -28.06 11.94 4.80
N GLY A 237 -27.69 11.55 3.58
CA GLY A 237 -26.39 10.90 3.30
C GLY A 237 -25.20 11.87 3.17
N ALA A 238 -25.46 13.17 3.01
CA ALA A 238 -24.44 14.19 2.71
C ALA A 238 -23.90 14.92 3.97
N PHE A 239 -23.89 14.28 5.14
CA PHE A 239 -23.56 14.97 6.39
C PHE A 239 -22.07 15.42 6.47
N LEU A 240 -21.18 14.91 5.60
CA LEU A 240 -19.73 15.13 5.70
C LEU A 240 -18.98 15.39 4.37
N GLU A 241 -19.66 15.58 3.24
CA GLU A 241 -18.97 15.90 1.98
C GLU A 241 -18.60 17.38 1.89
N LEU A 242 -17.30 17.67 1.82
CA LEU A 242 -16.79 19.03 1.68
C LEU A 242 -16.76 19.42 0.19
N PRO A 243 -17.48 20.48 -0.22
CA PRO A 243 -17.54 20.90 -1.61
C PRO A 243 -16.15 21.28 -2.12
N ALA A 244 -15.82 20.83 -3.34
CA ALA A 244 -14.57 21.17 -4.01
C ALA A 244 -14.43 22.68 -4.17
N GLN A 245 -13.32 23.24 -3.70
CA GLN A 245 -13.04 24.65 -3.86
C GLN A 245 -12.33 24.90 -5.20
N PRO A 246 -12.54 26.04 -5.87
CA PRO A 246 -11.92 26.34 -7.16
C PRO A 246 -10.39 26.22 -7.15
N TRP A 247 -9.75 26.63 -6.05
CA TRP A 247 -8.29 26.52 -5.89
C TRP A 247 -7.82 25.07 -5.76
N GLU A 248 -8.63 24.16 -5.19
CA GLU A 248 -8.29 22.74 -5.08
C GLU A 248 -8.28 22.10 -6.46
N LEU A 249 -9.28 22.42 -7.28
CA LEU A 249 -9.36 21.93 -8.66
C LEU A 249 -8.19 22.44 -9.51
N GLN A 250 -7.85 23.72 -9.37
CA GLN A 250 -6.69 24.31 -10.05
C GLN A 250 -5.37 23.68 -9.59
N ALA A 251 -5.17 23.51 -8.28
CA ALA A 251 -3.96 22.90 -7.73
C ALA A 251 -3.82 21.42 -8.11
N ALA A 252 -4.93 20.68 -8.13
CA ALA A 252 -4.98 19.30 -8.57
C ALA A 252 -4.58 19.19 -10.05
N ALA A 253 -5.16 20.04 -10.91
CA ALA A 253 -4.83 20.11 -12.32
C ALA A 253 -3.34 20.47 -12.56
N LEU A 254 -2.81 21.49 -11.87
CA LEU A 254 -1.40 21.89 -11.97
C LEU A 254 -0.44 20.77 -11.53
N GLY A 255 -0.82 20.00 -10.51
CA GLY A 255 -0.04 18.89 -9.99
C GLY A 255 -0.20 17.58 -10.76
N GLY A 256 -1.10 17.51 -11.74
CA GLY A 256 -1.48 16.24 -12.38
C GLY A 256 -2.08 15.23 -11.39
N LEU A 257 -2.72 15.72 -10.32
CA LEU A 257 -3.33 14.93 -9.27
C LEU A 257 -4.85 14.94 -9.41
N THR A 258 -5.49 13.88 -8.93
CA THR A 258 -6.93 13.92 -8.63
C THR A 258 -7.19 14.77 -7.38
N LEU A 259 -8.43 15.27 -7.22
CA LEU A 259 -8.82 16.06 -6.05
C LEU A 259 -8.60 15.28 -4.73
N SER A 260 -8.91 13.98 -4.71
CA SER A 260 -8.72 13.12 -3.54
C SER A 260 -7.24 12.94 -3.20
N GLN A 261 -6.36 12.76 -4.20
CA GLN A 261 -4.92 12.70 -4.00
C GLN A 261 -4.36 14.01 -3.44
N LEU A 262 -4.80 15.15 -3.96
CA LEU A 262 -4.41 16.47 -3.45
C LEU A 262 -4.83 16.63 -1.98
N ARG A 263 -6.10 16.37 -1.67
CA ARG A 263 -6.64 16.50 -0.30
C ARG A 263 -5.94 15.55 0.68
N PHE A 264 -5.64 14.32 0.24
CA PHE A 264 -4.87 13.36 1.03
C PHE A 264 -3.46 13.89 1.29
N PHE A 265 -2.77 14.38 0.26
CA PHE A 265 -1.43 14.94 0.39
C PHE A 265 -1.41 16.14 1.36
N ILE A 266 -2.37 17.06 1.25
CA ILE A 266 -2.53 18.21 2.17
C ILE A 266 -2.71 17.71 3.60
N SER A 267 -3.62 16.77 3.83
CA SER A 267 -3.87 16.20 5.16
C SER A 267 -2.63 15.52 5.72
N PHE A 268 -1.93 14.79 4.86
CA PHE A 268 -0.74 14.06 5.22
C PHE A 268 0.41 15.00 5.63
N MET A 269 0.61 16.09 4.91
CA MET A 269 1.58 17.13 5.29
C MET A 269 1.13 17.88 6.55
N LEU A 270 -0.16 18.23 6.66
CA LEU A 270 -0.72 18.92 7.81
C LEU A 270 -0.57 18.10 9.10
N SER A 271 -0.60 16.77 9.00
CA SER A 271 -0.37 15.87 10.14
C SER A 271 0.97 16.11 10.85
N VAL A 272 2.01 16.53 10.11
CA VAL A 272 3.33 16.85 10.66
C VAL A 272 3.26 18.10 11.53
N VAL A 273 2.58 19.15 11.05
CA VAL A 273 2.37 20.40 11.77
C VAL A 273 1.52 20.17 13.02
N LEU A 274 0.43 19.40 12.87
CA LEU A 274 -0.45 19.03 13.97
C LEU A 274 0.27 18.22 15.05
N GLY A 275 1.17 17.31 14.65
CA GLY A 275 2.06 16.60 15.56
C GLY A 275 2.92 17.57 16.39
N ALA A 276 3.54 18.57 15.75
CA ALA A 276 4.32 19.58 16.46
C ALA A 276 3.47 20.39 17.46
N VAL A 277 2.24 20.77 17.07
CA VAL A 277 1.31 21.51 17.94
C VAL A 277 0.86 20.66 19.14
N LEU A 278 0.59 19.36 18.94
CA LEU A 278 0.14 18.45 20.01
C LEU A 278 1.10 18.45 21.21
N LYS A 279 2.41 18.55 20.98
CA LYS A 279 3.43 18.61 22.04
C LYS A 279 3.17 19.77 23.02
N HIS A 280 2.67 20.90 22.52
CA HIS A 280 2.49 22.14 23.27
C HIS A 280 1.12 22.25 23.95
N VAL A 281 0.21 21.30 23.72
CA VAL A 281 -1.10 21.30 24.39
C VAL A 281 -0.90 20.93 25.87
N PRO A 282 -1.25 21.81 26.83
CA PRO A 282 -0.78 21.69 28.22
C PRO A 282 -1.53 20.64 29.04
N SER A 283 -2.85 20.48 28.83
CA SER A 283 -3.68 19.57 29.62
C SER A 283 -3.84 18.19 28.96
N ALA A 284 -3.96 17.14 29.77
CA ALA A 284 -4.20 15.78 29.27
C ALA A 284 -5.54 15.68 28.51
N ARG A 285 -6.61 16.24 29.08
CA ARG A 285 -7.91 16.34 28.39
C ARG A 285 -7.81 17.11 27.09
N GLY A 286 -7.04 18.21 27.06
CA GLY A 286 -6.80 18.98 25.86
C GLY A 286 -6.07 18.18 24.78
N ARG A 287 -5.06 17.38 25.14
CA ARG A 287 -4.33 16.50 24.22
C ARG A 287 -5.22 15.41 23.63
N HIS A 288 -6.11 14.81 24.42
CA HIS A 288 -7.11 13.86 23.92
C HIS A 288 -8.06 14.50 22.92
N ILE A 289 -8.67 15.65 23.29
CA ILE A 289 -9.59 16.37 22.41
C ILE A 289 -8.89 16.81 21.12
N PHE A 290 -7.69 17.36 21.24
CA PHE A 290 -6.89 17.77 20.07
C PHE A 290 -6.65 16.59 19.14
N SER A 291 -6.17 15.46 19.68
CA SER A 291 -5.86 14.27 18.88
C SER A 291 -7.11 13.75 18.16
N LEU A 292 -8.24 13.66 18.86
CA LEU A 292 -9.51 13.23 18.30
C LEU A 292 -10.01 14.17 17.19
N VAL A 293 -10.15 15.47 17.50
CA VAL A 293 -10.73 16.46 16.56
C VAL A 293 -9.86 16.58 15.31
N THR A 294 -8.53 16.67 15.49
CA THR A 294 -7.63 16.81 14.36
C THR A 294 -7.51 15.54 13.54
N GLY A 295 -7.50 14.36 14.16
CA GLY A 295 -7.51 13.09 13.43
C GLY A 295 -8.77 12.86 12.61
N VAL A 296 -9.94 13.16 13.19
CA VAL A 296 -11.22 13.10 12.46
C VAL A 296 -11.18 14.09 11.28
N ALA A 297 -10.76 15.34 11.51
CA ALA A 297 -10.65 16.32 10.42
C ALA A 297 -9.71 15.86 9.28
N LEU A 298 -8.57 15.25 9.63
CA LEU A 298 -7.59 14.73 8.66
C LEU A 298 -8.11 13.54 7.84
N ILE A 299 -9.08 12.78 8.34
CA ILE A 299 -9.76 11.72 7.58
C ILE A 299 -10.90 12.30 6.75
N VAL A 300 -11.73 13.14 7.36
CA VAL A 300 -12.94 13.68 6.74
C VAL A 300 -12.61 14.57 5.54
N TYR A 301 -11.55 15.37 5.63
CA TYR A 301 -11.18 16.26 4.54
C TYR A 301 -10.88 15.52 3.22
N PRO A 302 -10.01 14.49 3.19
CA PRO A 302 -9.75 13.73 1.96
C PRO A 302 -10.83 12.73 1.58
N PHE A 303 -11.58 12.16 2.55
CA PHE A 303 -12.44 11.00 2.30
C PHE A 303 -13.95 11.27 2.46
N GLY A 304 -14.37 12.43 2.98
CA GLY A 304 -15.77 12.79 3.14
C GLY A 304 -16.60 11.76 3.93
N SER A 305 -17.85 11.54 3.52
CA SER A 305 -18.73 10.47 4.03
C SER A 305 -18.23 9.05 3.69
N GLY A 306 -17.39 8.91 2.67
CA GLY A 306 -16.77 7.63 2.25
C GLY A 306 -15.88 6.99 3.33
N CYS A 307 -15.44 7.74 4.34
CA CYS A 307 -14.77 7.16 5.51
C CYS A 307 -15.68 6.24 6.35
N MET A 308 -17.01 6.40 6.25
CA MET A 308 -18.02 5.63 6.98
C MET A 308 -18.52 4.40 6.22
N HIS A 309 -18.44 4.40 4.89
CA HIS A 309 -18.90 3.31 4.01
C HIS A 309 -17.85 2.97 2.97
N ALA A 310 -16.99 2.02 3.33
CA ALA A 310 -15.80 1.71 2.57
C ALA A 310 -15.94 0.40 1.78
N PHE A 311 -16.72 -0.55 2.29
CA PHE A 311 -16.86 -1.87 1.67
C PHE A 311 -17.55 -1.84 0.30
N VAL A 312 -18.65 -1.08 0.16
CA VAL A 312 -19.47 -1.08 -1.07
C VAL A 312 -18.79 -0.34 -2.23
N PRO A 313 -18.22 0.87 -2.05
CA PRO A 313 -17.51 1.55 -3.12
C PRO A 313 -16.19 0.86 -3.51
N ALA A 314 -15.42 0.31 -2.56
CA ALA A 314 -14.19 -0.45 -2.90
C ALA A 314 -14.47 -1.72 -3.70
N ALA A 315 -15.58 -2.39 -3.43
CA ALA A 315 -15.98 -3.60 -4.17
C ALA A 315 -16.48 -3.29 -5.58
N LEU A 316 -16.96 -2.07 -5.85
CA LEU A 316 -17.64 -1.70 -7.09
C LEU A 316 -16.84 -0.78 -8.01
N GLU A 317 -15.98 0.10 -7.46
CA GLU A 317 -15.47 1.28 -8.19
C GLU A 317 -13.94 1.33 -8.33
N GLY A 318 -13.18 0.49 -7.61
CA GLY A 318 -11.72 0.41 -7.76
C GLY A 318 -10.96 1.74 -7.49
N HIS A 319 -11.58 2.72 -6.83
CA HIS A 319 -10.97 4.00 -6.52
C HIS A 319 -10.17 4.00 -5.21
N LEU A 320 -9.34 5.05 -5.06
CA LEU A 320 -8.26 5.24 -4.08
C LEU A 320 -8.51 4.56 -2.73
N ASP A 321 -7.61 3.62 -2.44
CA ASP A 321 -7.76 2.62 -1.41
C ASP A 321 -7.69 3.21 0.03
N PHE A 322 -8.85 3.40 0.67
CA PHE A 322 -8.94 3.78 2.09
C PHE A 322 -8.35 2.70 3.02
N THR A 323 -8.05 1.50 2.50
CA THR A 323 -7.57 0.38 3.32
C THR A 323 -6.34 0.77 4.11
N GLY A 324 -5.43 1.62 3.61
CA GLY A 324 -4.21 1.98 4.34
C GLY A 324 -4.47 2.55 5.75
N ALA A 325 -5.45 3.47 5.87
CA ALA A 325 -5.84 4.04 7.17
C ALA A 325 -6.63 3.03 8.02
N GLN A 326 -7.55 2.28 7.40
CA GLN A 326 -8.33 1.24 8.08
C GLN A 326 -7.49 0.05 8.55
N MET A 327 -6.42 -0.27 7.83
CA MET A 327 -5.48 -1.32 8.13
C MET A 327 -4.80 -1.04 9.47
N VAL A 328 -4.27 0.17 9.66
CA VAL A 328 -3.67 0.59 10.95
C VAL A 328 -4.73 0.68 12.05
N LEU A 329 -5.93 1.21 11.73
CA LEU A 329 -7.04 1.28 12.69
C LEU A 329 -7.46 -0.12 13.17
N THR A 330 -7.50 -1.11 12.29
CA THR A 330 -7.82 -2.50 12.63
C THR A 330 -6.79 -3.07 13.60
N LEU A 331 -5.49 -2.82 13.38
CA LEU A 331 -4.44 -3.25 14.31
C LEU A 331 -4.63 -2.62 15.70
N ARG A 332 -5.02 -1.34 15.75
CA ARG A 332 -5.30 -0.60 17.00
C ARG A 332 -6.50 -1.16 17.75
N LEU A 333 -7.60 -1.44 17.04
CA LEU A 333 -8.81 -2.01 17.63
C LEU A 333 -8.52 -3.37 18.27
N ILE A 334 -7.85 -4.25 17.53
CA ILE A 334 -7.44 -5.56 18.05
C ILE A 334 -6.48 -5.40 19.24
N ALA A 335 -5.49 -4.51 19.12
CA ALA A 335 -4.50 -4.30 20.18
C ALA A 335 -5.13 -3.81 21.49
N VAL A 336 -6.06 -2.85 21.44
CA VAL A 336 -6.78 -2.35 22.63
C VAL A 336 -7.62 -3.46 23.26
N ALA A 337 -8.40 -4.18 22.44
CA ALA A 337 -9.27 -5.25 22.93
C ALA A 337 -8.46 -6.36 23.62
N VAL A 338 -7.38 -6.81 22.97
CA VAL A 338 -6.50 -7.85 23.49
C VAL A 338 -5.73 -7.37 24.73
N SER A 339 -5.22 -6.13 24.71
CA SER A 339 -4.52 -5.57 25.87
C SER A 339 -5.43 -5.41 27.08
N TYR A 340 -6.70 -5.06 26.87
CA TYR A 340 -7.70 -5.01 27.94
C TYR A 340 -8.04 -6.40 28.47
N GLN A 341 -8.20 -7.40 27.59
CA GLN A 341 -8.37 -8.80 27.99
C GLN A 341 -7.21 -9.32 28.85
N ASP A 342 -5.97 -8.97 28.49
CA ASP A 342 -4.78 -9.33 29.28
C ASP A 342 -4.70 -8.57 30.61
N GLY A 343 -5.39 -7.43 30.74
CA GLY A 343 -5.50 -6.68 31.99
C GLY A 343 -6.13 -7.47 33.14
N GLY A 344 -7.00 -8.44 32.81
CA GLY A 344 -7.63 -9.33 33.78
C GLY A 344 -6.75 -10.50 34.25
N LYS A 345 -5.55 -10.66 33.69
CA LYS A 345 -4.64 -11.79 34.01
C LYS A 345 -3.44 -11.34 34.88
N PRO A 346 -2.95 -12.21 35.78
CA PRO A 346 -1.69 -11.99 36.51
C PRO A 346 -0.51 -11.78 35.57
N ALA A 347 0.47 -10.96 35.97
CA ALA A 347 1.61 -10.61 35.10
C ALA A 347 2.48 -11.82 34.75
N GLU A 348 2.54 -12.77 35.67
CA GLU A 348 3.38 -13.97 35.65
C GLU A 348 2.88 -14.98 34.62
N GLN A 349 1.59 -14.92 34.26
CA GLN A 349 0.95 -15.77 33.26
C GLN A 349 1.03 -15.20 31.84
N LEU A 350 1.52 -13.96 31.71
CA LEU A 350 1.63 -13.27 30.44
C LEU A 350 3.08 -13.28 29.94
N GLN A 351 3.23 -13.20 28.62
CA GLN A 351 4.53 -12.86 28.03
C GLN A 351 4.95 -11.46 28.49
N GLU A 352 6.26 -11.22 28.59
CA GLU A 352 6.80 -9.95 29.10
C GLU A 352 6.23 -8.72 28.39
N TYR A 353 6.10 -8.78 27.05
CA TYR A 353 5.52 -7.69 26.27
C TYR A 353 4.04 -7.44 26.64
N ALA A 354 3.22 -8.49 26.65
CA ALA A 354 1.81 -8.41 27.00
C ALA A 354 1.61 -7.92 28.45
N ALA A 355 2.43 -8.40 29.40
CA ALA A 355 2.40 -7.97 30.79
C ALA A 355 2.67 -6.47 30.95
N ARG A 356 3.58 -5.91 30.13
CA ARG A 356 3.93 -4.47 30.12
C ARG A 356 2.88 -3.61 29.42
N LYS A 357 2.23 -4.11 28.36
CA LYS A 357 1.29 -3.32 27.52
C LYS A 357 -0.19 -3.49 27.89
N ARG A 358 -0.54 -4.42 28.77
CA ARG A 358 -1.93 -4.66 29.20
C ARG A 358 -2.60 -3.40 29.77
N LEU A 359 -3.90 -3.29 29.53
CA LEU A 359 -4.75 -2.23 30.05
C LEU A 359 -5.58 -2.78 31.20
N ARG A 360 -5.34 -2.31 32.43
CA ARG A 360 -6.08 -2.77 33.63
C ARG A 360 -7.45 -2.11 33.79
N GLN A 361 -7.65 -0.97 33.14
CA GLN A 361 -8.89 -0.19 33.22
C GLN A 361 -9.41 0.03 31.81
N LEU A 362 -10.73 0.07 31.68
CA LEU A 362 -11.38 0.36 30.41
C LEU A 362 -11.14 1.85 30.09
N PRO A 363 -10.59 2.19 28.91
CA PRO A 363 -10.45 3.59 28.51
C PRO A 363 -11.82 4.27 28.44
N SER A 364 -11.89 5.52 28.88
CA SER A 364 -13.08 6.33 28.65
C SER A 364 -13.34 6.51 27.15
N PRO A 365 -14.57 6.85 26.72
CA PRO A 365 -14.85 7.09 25.30
C PRO A 365 -13.91 8.12 24.67
N LEU A 366 -13.56 9.18 25.40
CA LEU A 366 -12.61 10.19 24.94
C LEU A 366 -11.20 9.61 24.74
N GLU A 367 -10.69 8.85 25.70
CA GLU A 367 -9.37 8.20 25.60
C GLU A 367 -9.35 7.22 24.41
N PHE A 368 -10.36 6.37 24.32
CA PHE A 368 -10.50 5.38 23.25
C PHE A 368 -10.49 6.03 21.86
N PHE A 369 -11.40 6.96 21.60
CA PHE A 369 -11.48 7.60 20.28
C PHE A 369 -10.26 8.49 20.00
N SER A 370 -9.69 9.14 21.01
CA SER A 370 -8.46 9.91 20.80
C SER A 370 -7.25 9.03 20.42
N TYR A 371 -7.19 7.79 20.90
CA TYR A 371 -6.16 6.82 20.50
C TYR A 371 -6.38 6.31 19.08
N LEU A 372 -7.62 5.93 18.75
CA LEU A 372 -7.96 5.44 17.42
C LEU A 372 -7.69 6.48 16.33
N PHE A 373 -8.08 7.72 16.59
CA PHE A 373 -7.91 8.86 15.68
C PHE A 373 -6.68 9.71 16.02
N ALA A 374 -5.68 9.19 16.70
CA ALA A 374 -4.50 9.99 17.04
C ALA A 374 -3.83 10.56 15.79
N ALA A 375 -3.67 11.89 15.74
CA ALA A 375 -3.09 12.60 14.61
C ALA A 375 -1.61 12.23 14.39
N GLY A 376 -1.18 12.20 13.12
CA GLY A 376 0.20 11.97 12.72
C GLY A 376 0.51 10.56 12.19
N ASN A 377 -0.32 9.56 12.47
CA ASN A 377 -0.11 8.20 11.98
C ASN A 377 -1.40 7.46 11.54
N LEU A 378 -2.49 8.22 11.44
CA LEU A 378 -3.81 7.71 11.07
C LEU A 378 -3.91 7.42 9.56
N LEU A 379 -3.39 8.34 8.74
CA LEU A 379 -3.40 8.24 7.28
C LEU A 379 -2.34 7.26 6.75
N ALA A 380 -1.22 7.15 7.47
CA ALA A 380 -0.19 6.14 7.24
C ALA A 380 0.42 5.79 8.59
N GLY A 381 0.73 4.51 8.83
CA GLY A 381 1.39 4.06 10.07
C GLY A 381 2.68 4.84 10.38
N PRO A 382 3.23 4.70 11.59
CA PRO A 382 3.37 3.41 12.28
C PRO A 382 2.23 3.08 13.24
N PHE A 383 1.96 1.78 13.44
CA PHE A 383 1.18 1.31 14.60
C PHE A 383 1.87 1.68 15.92
N PHE A 384 1.10 1.99 16.96
CA PHE A 384 1.62 2.17 18.32
C PHE A 384 0.65 1.67 19.39
N GLU A 385 1.20 1.36 20.56
CA GLU A 385 0.46 0.76 21.68
C GLU A 385 -0.43 1.77 22.41
N ALA A 386 -1.61 1.31 22.84
CA ALA A 386 -2.57 2.13 23.58
C ALA A 386 -2.03 2.60 24.93
N SER A 387 -1.34 1.70 25.66
CA SER A 387 -0.72 2.05 26.96
C SER A 387 0.26 3.21 26.82
N ASP A 388 1.10 3.18 25.78
CA ASP A 388 2.12 4.20 25.53
C ASP A 388 1.48 5.53 25.14
N PHE A 389 0.39 5.50 24.37
CA PHE A 389 -0.35 6.70 24.04
C PHE A 389 -0.99 7.33 25.28
N PHE A 390 -1.62 6.55 26.15
CA PHE A 390 -2.21 7.07 27.38
C PHE A 390 -1.14 7.63 28.33
N ASP A 391 -0.02 6.93 28.50
CA ASP A 391 1.11 7.44 29.30
C ASP A 391 1.69 8.73 28.70
N TYR A 392 1.84 8.82 27.37
CA TYR A 392 2.27 10.03 26.68
C TYR A 392 1.31 11.21 26.90
N VAL A 393 0.00 10.97 26.74
CA VAL A 393 -1.03 12.01 26.93
C VAL A 393 -1.10 12.44 28.40
N GLN A 394 -0.88 11.53 29.34
CA GLN A 394 -0.87 11.84 30.76
C GLN A 394 0.48 12.37 31.28
N ARG A 395 1.53 12.41 30.45
CA ARG A 395 2.91 12.75 30.83
C ARG A 395 3.40 11.87 32.00
N LYS A 396 3.25 10.55 31.83
CA LYS A 396 3.66 9.53 32.79
C LYS A 396 4.80 8.67 32.23
N GLY A 397 5.41 7.87 33.10
CA GLY A 397 6.43 6.90 32.72
C GLY A 397 7.64 7.59 32.11
N GLU A 398 7.91 7.30 30.84
CA GLU A 398 9.03 7.84 30.06
C GLU A 398 8.83 9.30 29.60
N TRP A 399 7.64 9.87 29.79
CA TRP A 399 7.30 11.26 29.47
C TRP A 399 7.01 12.10 30.72
N ASP A 400 7.43 11.65 31.90
CA ASP A 400 7.25 12.39 33.15
C ASP A 400 8.10 13.67 33.17
N GLU A 401 7.45 14.82 33.06
CA GLU A 401 8.13 16.12 33.01
C GLU A 401 8.71 16.54 34.36
N ARG A 402 8.33 15.87 35.46
CA ARG A 402 8.88 16.13 36.81
C ARG A 402 10.30 15.63 36.96
N ASP A 403 10.69 14.65 36.14
CA ASP A 403 12.05 14.12 36.07
C ASP A 403 12.81 14.81 34.92
N PRO A 404 13.84 15.64 35.21
CA PRO A 404 14.61 16.33 34.18
C PRO A 404 15.23 15.39 33.13
N ALA A 405 15.54 14.14 33.48
CA ALA A 405 16.08 13.15 32.55
C ALA A 405 15.05 12.67 31.52
N LYS A 406 13.76 12.69 31.89
CA LYS A 406 12.63 12.21 31.09
C LYS A 406 11.90 13.33 30.34
N ARG A 407 12.27 14.58 30.59
CA ARG A 407 11.75 15.73 29.86
C ARG A 407 12.04 15.58 28.36
N ILE A 408 10.99 15.70 27.55
CA ILE A 408 11.07 15.55 26.09
C ILE A 408 11.99 16.64 25.52
N PRO A 409 13.12 16.28 24.89
CA PRO A 409 14.04 17.23 24.29
C PRO A 409 13.44 17.88 23.03
N SER A 410 14.18 18.79 22.39
CA SER A 410 13.73 19.39 21.13
C SER A 410 13.63 18.32 20.03
N PRO A 411 12.44 18.12 19.42
CA PRO A 411 12.25 17.18 18.33
C PRO A 411 12.64 17.77 16.96
N LEU A 412 13.04 19.04 16.90
CA LEU A 412 13.16 19.79 15.65
C LEU A 412 14.12 19.10 14.66
N VAL A 413 15.37 18.90 15.06
CA VAL A 413 16.40 18.26 14.24
C VAL A 413 16.04 16.83 13.85
N PRO A 414 15.71 15.91 14.78
CA PRO A 414 15.38 14.53 14.40
C PRO A 414 14.11 14.44 13.53
N GLY A 415 13.12 15.30 13.78
CA GLY A 415 11.90 15.39 12.99
C GLY A 415 12.18 15.85 11.55
N LEU A 416 12.92 16.95 11.38
CA LEU A 416 13.31 17.46 10.05
C LEU A 416 14.17 16.46 9.28
N LEU A 417 15.16 15.83 9.94
CA LEU A 417 15.99 14.80 9.31
C LEU A 417 15.15 13.62 8.82
N ARG A 418 14.12 13.21 9.57
CA ARG A 418 13.24 12.11 9.15
C ARG A 418 12.31 12.54 8.02
N PHE A 419 11.73 13.74 8.12
CA PHE A 419 10.85 14.33 7.11
C PHE A 419 11.56 14.47 5.74
N PHE A 420 12.75 15.10 5.71
CA PHE A 420 13.49 15.29 4.46
C PHE A 420 13.99 13.98 3.83
N LYS A 421 14.31 12.95 4.63
CA LYS A 421 14.57 11.60 4.09
C LYS A 421 13.36 11.05 3.36
N GLY A 422 12.15 11.30 3.88
CA GLY A 422 10.90 10.97 3.19
C GLY A 422 10.75 11.70 1.87
N LEU A 423 10.98 13.02 1.85
CA LEU A 423 10.89 13.83 0.63
C LEU A 423 11.89 13.40 -0.46
N ILE A 424 13.12 13.03 -0.09
CA ILE A 424 14.09 12.46 -1.03
C ILE A 424 13.55 11.16 -1.66
N CYS A 425 12.93 10.29 -0.85
CA CYS A 425 12.31 9.06 -1.37
C CYS A 425 11.14 9.37 -2.31
N ALA A 426 10.31 10.37 -2.00
CA ALA A 426 9.23 10.81 -2.88
C ALA A 426 9.75 11.32 -4.22
N ALA A 427 10.75 12.20 -4.21
CA ALA A 427 11.35 12.75 -5.43
C ALA A 427 11.95 11.65 -6.33
N LEU A 428 12.66 10.68 -5.72
CA LEU A 428 13.19 9.53 -6.45
C LEU A 428 12.07 8.65 -7.00
N TRP A 429 11.01 8.40 -6.24
CA TRP A 429 9.87 7.61 -6.69
C TRP A 429 9.15 8.28 -7.86
N THR A 430 8.81 9.57 -7.77
CA THR A 430 8.16 10.32 -8.85
C THR A 430 9.00 10.31 -10.12
N LYS A 431 10.33 10.42 -10.00
CA LYS A 431 11.24 10.39 -11.15
C LYS A 431 11.35 9.00 -11.80
N LEU A 432 11.31 7.93 -11.01
CA LEU A 432 11.64 6.58 -11.49
C LEU A 432 10.42 5.70 -11.77
N SER A 433 9.28 5.98 -11.15
CA SER A 433 8.12 5.08 -11.17
C SER A 433 7.46 4.93 -12.54
N SER A 434 7.51 5.95 -13.39
CA SER A 434 6.96 5.87 -14.76
C SER A 434 7.73 4.90 -15.66
N SER A 435 9.05 4.81 -15.50
CA SER A 435 9.89 3.92 -16.31
C SER A 435 10.15 2.56 -15.66
N TYR A 436 10.06 2.48 -14.33
CA TYR A 436 10.41 1.30 -13.54
C TYR A 436 9.30 0.92 -12.56
N GLY A 437 8.06 0.99 -13.03
CA GLY A 437 6.87 0.53 -12.33
C GLY A 437 6.63 -0.99 -12.44
N PRO A 438 5.66 -1.54 -11.70
CA PRO A 438 5.28 -2.96 -11.78
C PRO A 438 4.92 -3.42 -13.18
N ASP A 439 4.28 -2.56 -13.98
CA ASP A 439 3.86 -2.84 -15.36
C ASP A 439 5.04 -3.29 -16.26
N LEU A 440 6.26 -2.85 -15.96
CA LEU A 440 7.47 -3.31 -16.66
C LEU A 440 7.68 -4.82 -16.51
N LEU A 441 7.37 -5.38 -15.33
CA LEU A 441 7.51 -6.83 -15.06
C LEU A 441 6.45 -7.66 -15.78
N GLU A 442 5.32 -7.03 -16.15
CA GLU A 442 4.23 -7.65 -16.89
C GLU A 442 4.39 -7.49 -18.42
N SER A 443 5.31 -6.62 -18.85
CA SER A 443 5.56 -6.37 -20.27
C SER A 443 6.02 -7.63 -21.02
N ARG A 444 5.55 -7.78 -22.27
CA ARG A 444 5.98 -8.86 -23.18
C ARG A 444 7.50 -8.92 -23.31
N TRP A 445 8.14 -7.76 -23.40
CA TRP A 445 9.59 -7.65 -23.49
C TRP A 445 10.29 -8.25 -22.27
N PHE A 446 9.86 -7.92 -21.05
CA PHE A 446 10.43 -8.52 -19.83
C PHE A 446 10.18 -10.02 -19.78
N LEU A 447 8.96 -10.46 -20.10
CA LEU A 447 8.57 -11.86 -19.99
C LEU A 447 9.28 -12.76 -21.01
N HIS A 448 9.45 -12.31 -22.25
CA HIS A 448 9.89 -13.17 -23.36
C HIS A 448 11.24 -12.82 -23.97
N GLU A 449 11.66 -11.54 -23.95
CA GLU A 449 12.82 -11.09 -24.74
C GLU A 449 14.05 -10.76 -23.87
N ALA A 450 13.84 -10.20 -22.67
CA ALA A 450 14.92 -9.81 -21.79
C ALA A 450 15.77 -11.02 -21.35
N GLY A 451 17.10 -10.87 -21.35
CA GLY A 451 18.00 -11.89 -20.82
C GLY A 451 17.87 -12.09 -19.31
N LEU A 452 18.19 -13.28 -18.81
CA LEU A 452 18.00 -13.64 -17.40
C LEU A 452 18.66 -12.65 -16.41
N ALA A 453 19.91 -12.25 -16.66
CA ALA A 453 20.60 -11.28 -15.81
C ALA A 453 19.89 -9.91 -15.77
N HIS A 454 19.37 -9.46 -16.90
CA HIS A 454 18.57 -8.24 -16.98
C HIS A 454 17.26 -8.39 -16.20
N LYS A 455 16.56 -9.52 -16.31
CA LYS A 455 15.33 -9.76 -15.54
C LYS A 455 15.59 -9.72 -14.03
N LEU A 456 16.66 -10.35 -13.55
CA LEU A 456 17.03 -10.34 -12.13
C LEU A 456 17.37 -8.93 -11.62
N PHE A 457 18.08 -8.14 -12.44
CA PHE A 457 18.36 -6.74 -12.14
C PHE A 457 17.06 -5.91 -12.08
N LEU A 458 16.17 -6.07 -13.06
CA LEU A 458 14.92 -5.33 -13.12
C LEU A 458 13.96 -5.70 -11.98
N LEU A 459 13.88 -6.97 -11.60
CA LEU A 459 13.14 -7.39 -10.40
C LEU A 459 13.64 -6.63 -9.17
N TRP A 460 14.96 -6.58 -8.96
CA TRP A 460 15.56 -5.80 -7.87
C TRP A 460 15.22 -4.32 -7.96
N PHE A 461 15.38 -3.72 -9.14
CA PHE A 461 15.27 -2.28 -9.32
C PHE A 461 13.82 -1.78 -9.25
N VAL A 462 12.88 -2.44 -9.94
CA VAL A 462 11.43 -2.17 -9.82
C VAL A 462 11.00 -2.35 -8.36
N GLY A 463 11.50 -3.39 -7.70
CA GLY A 463 11.28 -3.62 -6.28
C GLY A 463 11.77 -2.48 -5.37
N LEU A 464 12.96 -1.95 -5.63
CA LEU A 464 13.50 -0.77 -4.93
C LEU A 464 12.63 0.47 -5.19
N VAL A 465 12.28 0.75 -6.45
CA VAL A 465 11.45 1.90 -6.83
C VAL A 465 10.09 1.82 -6.15
N ALA A 466 9.46 0.65 -6.14
CA ALA A 466 8.20 0.43 -5.44
C ALA A 466 8.31 0.62 -3.92
N ARG A 467 9.47 0.35 -3.29
CA ARG A 467 9.68 0.62 -1.86
C ARG A 467 9.78 2.10 -1.51
N LEU A 468 10.26 2.95 -2.43
CA LEU A 468 10.46 4.38 -2.17
C LEU A 468 9.18 5.09 -1.72
N LYS A 469 8.01 4.74 -2.28
CA LYS A 469 6.72 5.30 -1.86
C LYS A 469 6.38 4.98 -0.40
N TYR A 470 6.70 3.77 0.07
CA TYR A 470 6.50 3.38 1.47
C TYR A 470 7.51 4.05 2.39
N TYR A 471 8.77 4.21 1.96
CA TYR A 471 9.76 4.98 2.72
C TYR A 471 9.37 6.44 2.89
N PHE A 472 8.82 7.04 1.83
CA PHE A 472 8.23 8.38 1.92
C PHE A 472 7.11 8.43 2.95
N ALA A 473 6.05 7.64 2.77
CA ALA A 473 4.88 7.67 3.63
C ALA A 473 5.25 7.40 5.10
N TRP A 474 5.98 6.33 5.38
CA TRP A 474 6.35 6.04 6.78
C TRP A 474 7.30 7.08 7.38
N ALA A 475 8.24 7.65 6.60
CA ALA A 475 9.12 8.68 7.14
C ALA A 475 8.38 9.98 7.49
N VAL A 476 7.40 10.39 6.68
CA VAL A 476 6.58 11.57 6.98
C VAL A 476 5.71 11.33 8.21
N ALA A 477 5.01 10.19 8.29
CA ALA A 477 4.20 9.85 9.46
C ALA A 477 5.04 9.72 10.75
N GLU A 478 6.20 9.06 10.67
CA GLU A 478 7.15 9.01 11.78
C GLU A 478 7.64 10.41 12.19
N SER A 479 7.84 11.32 11.23
CA SER A 479 8.24 12.70 11.56
C SER A 479 7.18 13.44 12.36
N ALA A 480 5.89 13.26 12.03
CA ALA A 480 4.78 13.82 12.81
C ALA A 480 4.80 13.33 14.27
N LEU A 481 5.03 12.02 14.47
CA LEU A 481 5.14 11.44 15.81
C LEU A 481 6.41 11.89 16.55
N ILE A 482 7.53 12.10 15.86
CA ILE A 482 8.74 12.69 16.44
C ILE A 482 8.46 14.12 16.91
N PHE A 483 7.87 14.97 16.06
CA PHE A 483 7.53 16.34 16.43
C PHE A 483 6.57 16.41 17.63
N SER A 484 5.66 15.45 17.76
CA SER A 484 4.77 15.35 18.93
C SER A 484 5.49 15.00 20.24
N GLY A 485 6.67 14.38 20.17
CA GLY A 485 7.35 13.82 21.35
C GLY A 485 7.00 12.36 21.65
N LEU A 486 6.00 11.77 20.97
CA LEU A 486 5.58 10.38 21.23
C LEU A 486 6.68 9.36 20.90
N CYS A 487 7.55 9.64 19.93
CA CYS A 487 8.65 8.75 19.59
C CYS A 487 9.85 8.78 20.56
N TYR A 488 9.81 9.62 21.61
CA TYR A 488 10.86 9.69 22.61
C TYR A 488 10.96 8.38 23.40
N ASN A 489 12.19 7.89 23.58
CA ASN A 489 12.48 6.60 24.20
C ASN A 489 13.68 6.69 25.15
N GLY A 490 13.73 7.76 25.95
CA GLY A 490 14.82 8.00 26.89
C GLY A 490 16.11 8.45 26.19
N ARG A 491 17.25 8.15 26.83
CA ARG A 491 18.59 8.56 26.40
C ARG A 491 19.53 7.37 26.31
N THR A 492 20.56 7.50 25.49
CA THR A 492 21.69 6.55 25.50
C THR A 492 22.52 6.69 26.79
N PRO A 493 23.41 5.74 27.11
CA PRO A 493 24.35 5.89 28.22
C PRO A 493 25.19 7.18 28.14
N GLU A 494 25.46 7.65 26.93
CA GLU A 494 26.18 8.91 26.65
C GLU A 494 25.28 10.16 26.76
N GLY A 495 24.01 10.00 27.13
CA GLY A 495 23.06 11.09 27.35
C GLY A 495 22.33 11.60 26.10
N ALA A 496 22.57 11.01 24.92
CA ALA A 496 21.95 11.43 23.67
C ALA A 496 20.47 10.99 23.60
N PRO A 497 19.53 11.84 23.15
CA PRO A 497 18.12 11.51 23.13
C PRO A 497 17.77 10.47 22.04
N LEU A 498 16.94 9.49 22.41
CA LEU A 498 16.49 8.42 21.52
C LEU A 498 15.10 8.71 20.96
N TRP A 499 14.99 8.71 19.63
CA TRP A 499 13.76 8.94 18.86
C TRP A 499 13.35 7.68 18.10
N ASN A 500 13.41 6.52 18.77
CA ASN A 500 13.32 5.21 18.14
C ASN A 500 12.20 4.31 18.68
N ARG A 501 11.25 4.86 19.45
CA ARG A 501 10.12 4.08 20.01
C ARG A 501 9.27 3.45 18.92
N TYR A 502 8.86 4.26 17.94
CA TYR A 502 8.06 3.83 16.79
C TYR A 502 8.81 4.18 15.50
N ILE A 503 9.48 3.15 14.95
CA ILE A 503 10.13 3.20 13.65
C ILE A 503 9.40 2.19 12.78
N ASN A 504 9.09 2.53 11.54
CA ASN A 504 8.53 1.61 10.55
C ASN A 504 9.56 1.18 9.52
N SER A 505 10.51 2.05 9.15
CA SER A 505 11.55 1.71 8.17
C SER A 505 12.96 2.09 8.59
N ARG A 506 13.88 1.13 8.48
CA ARG A 506 15.33 1.33 8.56
C ARG A 506 15.95 1.12 7.18
N ILE A 507 15.73 2.10 6.29
CA ILE A 507 16.05 2.05 4.84
C ILE A 507 17.38 1.33 4.55
N ARG A 508 18.49 1.80 5.13
CA ARG A 508 19.81 1.19 4.91
C ARG A 508 19.88 -0.29 5.29
N ARG A 509 19.22 -0.69 6.38
CA ARG A 509 19.20 -2.08 6.84
C ARG A 509 18.27 -2.98 6.03
N VAL A 510 17.32 -2.38 5.29
CA VAL A 510 16.49 -3.10 4.32
C VAL A 510 17.27 -3.33 3.03
N GLU A 511 17.82 -2.26 2.44
CA GLU A 511 18.48 -2.35 1.13
C GLU A 511 19.83 -3.07 1.18
N PHE A 512 20.56 -2.98 2.30
CA PHE A 512 21.86 -3.65 2.49
C PHE A 512 21.76 -4.78 3.54
N ASN A 513 20.68 -5.56 3.47
CA ASN A 513 20.40 -6.58 4.47
C ASN A 513 21.32 -7.81 4.34
N LEU A 514 21.97 -8.21 5.44
CA LEU A 514 22.77 -9.42 5.53
C LEU A 514 22.01 -10.63 6.08
N SER A 515 20.77 -10.47 6.52
CA SER A 515 19.97 -11.54 7.11
C SER A 515 18.49 -11.37 6.78
N LEU A 516 17.99 -12.16 5.83
CA LEU A 516 16.58 -12.15 5.43
C LEU A 516 15.59 -12.29 6.63
N PRO A 517 15.82 -13.15 7.64
CA PRO A 517 14.96 -13.21 8.83
C PRO A 517 14.91 -11.89 9.61
N ASN A 518 16.00 -11.13 9.59
CA ASN A 518 16.07 -9.83 10.25
C ASN A 518 15.36 -8.72 9.47
N LEU A 519 14.85 -8.99 8.27
CA LEU A 519 14.11 -8.01 7.48
C LEU A 519 12.86 -7.51 8.23
N ALA A 520 12.15 -8.39 8.93
CA ALA A 520 10.98 -8.03 9.73
C ALA A 520 11.28 -7.01 10.85
N ALA A 521 12.55 -6.92 11.29
CA ALA A 521 13.00 -5.93 12.26
C ALA A 521 13.45 -4.61 11.61
N ASN A 522 13.37 -4.48 10.28
CA ASN A 522 13.83 -3.29 9.55
C ASN A 522 12.80 -2.74 8.55
N TRP A 523 11.87 -3.57 8.07
CA TRP A 523 10.78 -3.22 7.16
C TRP A 523 9.43 -3.36 7.86
N ASN A 524 8.58 -2.34 7.75
CA ASN A 524 7.26 -2.26 8.39
C ASN A 524 7.29 -2.71 9.87
N VAL A 525 8.27 -2.19 10.62
CA VAL A 525 8.69 -2.76 11.91
C VAL A 525 7.58 -2.75 12.96
N CYS A 526 6.74 -1.71 13.04
CA CYS A 526 5.67 -1.67 14.03
C CYS A 526 4.58 -2.71 13.73
N THR A 527 4.26 -2.94 12.46
CA THR A 527 3.35 -4.03 12.05
C THR A 527 3.99 -5.40 12.28
N GLY A 528 5.30 -5.54 12.04
CA GLY A 528 6.03 -6.77 12.34
C GLY A 528 6.06 -7.10 13.83
N LEU A 529 6.21 -6.09 14.70
CA LEU A 529 6.08 -6.24 16.15
C LEU A 529 4.65 -6.59 16.56
N TRP A 530 3.65 -5.98 15.91
CA TRP A 530 2.26 -6.35 16.13
C TRP A 530 2.01 -7.83 15.79
N LEU A 531 2.42 -8.28 14.59
CA LEU A 531 2.31 -9.69 14.19
C LEU A 531 3.04 -10.61 15.15
N ARG A 532 4.21 -10.21 15.64
CA ARG A 532 4.95 -10.97 16.63
C ARG A 532 4.15 -11.17 17.93
N HIS A 533 3.64 -10.09 18.52
CA HIS A 533 3.07 -10.12 19.88
C HIS A 533 1.58 -10.49 19.92
N TYR A 534 0.84 -10.18 18.85
CA TYR A 534 -0.60 -10.44 18.77
C TYR A 534 -0.95 -11.70 17.98
N VAL A 535 -0.04 -12.23 17.17
CA VAL A 535 -0.28 -13.44 16.37
C VAL A 535 0.74 -14.54 16.70
N TYR A 536 2.01 -14.34 16.38
CA TYR A 536 3.05 -15.39 16.47
C TYR A 536 3.23 -15.95 17.89
N GLU A 537 3.42 -15.08 18.88
CA GLU A 537 3.60 -15.48 20.28
C GLU A 537 2.32 -16.09 20.87
N ARG A 538 1.14 -15.67 20.40
CA ARG A 538 -0.16 -16.21 20.87
C ARG A 538 -0.53 -17.53 20.24
N LEU A 539 -0.15 -17.75 18.99
CA LEU A 539 -0.26 -19.05 18.32
C LEU A 539 0.74 -20.08 18.85
N THR A 540 1.73 -19.64 19.64
CA THR A 540 2.72 -20.53 20.25
C THR A 540 2.18 -21.09 21.56
N PRO A 541 1.99 -22.42 21.68
CA PRO A 541 1.53 -23.00 22.94
C PRO A 541 2.49 -22.71 24.09
N ALA A 542 1.94 -22.51 25.29
CA ALA A 542 2.74 -22.24 26.49
C ALA A 542 3.84 -23.30 26.69
N GLY A 543 5.08 -22.84 26.91
CA GLY A 543 6.24 -23.70 27.11
C GLY A 543 6.82 -24.35 25.84
N LYS A 544 6.21 -24.15 24.65
CA LYS A 544 6.77 -24.60 23.37
C LYS A 544 7.51 -23.48 22.65
N ARG A 545 8.51 -23.85 21.84
CA ARG A 545 9.15 -22.89 20.92
C ARG A 545 8.32 -22.81 19.64
N PRO A 546 8.15 -21.60 19.07
CA PRO A 546 7.47 -21.46 17.80
C PRO A 546 8.27 -22.15 16.69
N GLY A 547 7.53 -22.83 15.81
CA GLY A 547 8.09 -23.56 14.67
C GLY A 547 7.79 -22.89 13.34
N PHE A 548 8.20 -23.55 12.26
CA PHE A 548 7.94 -23.10 10.90
C PHE A 548 6.43 -22.94 10.61
N ARG A 549 5.58 -23.84 11.13
CA ARG A 549 4.11 -23.76 10.97
C ARG A 549 3.54 -22.47 11.57
N THR A 550 3.99 -22.08 12.76
CA THR A 550 3.58 -20.83 13.41
C THR A 550 4.03 -19.62 12.59
N LEU A 551 5.23 -19.67 11.99
CA LEU A 551 5.72 -18.63 11.11
C LEU A 551 4.86 -18.51 9.84
N VAL A 552 4.57 -19.62 9.16
CA VAL A 552 3.70 -19.63 7.98
C VAL A 552 2.32 -19.05 8.30
N ALA A 553 1.69 -19.51 9.39
CA ALA A 553 0.40 -18.98 9.83
C ALA A 553 0.46 -17.47 10.10
N THR A 554 1.52 -16.99 10.75
CA THR A 554 1.71 -15.54 11.02
C THR A 554 1.88 -14.74 9.73
N GLN A 555 2.69 -15.24 8.77
CA GLN A 555 2.88 -14.57 7.49
C GLN A 555 1.57 -14.56 6.68
N LEU A 556 0.80 -15.65 6.68
CA LEU A 556 -0.49 -15.70 5.99
C LEU A 556 -1.52 -14.74 6.59
N VAL A 557 -1.57 -14.61 7.92
CA VAL A 557 -2.38 -13.56 8.58
C VAL A 557 -1.97 -12.17 8.09
N SER A 558 -0.67 -11.92 7.91
CA SER A 558 -0.20 -10.68 7.28
C SER A 558 -0.67 -10.54 5.83
N GLY A 559 -0.70 -11.63 5.06
CA GLY A 559 -1.22 -11.63 3.69
C GLY A 559 -2.70 -11.26 3.62
N VAL A 560 -3.52 -11.89 4.46
CA VAL A 560 -4.96 -11.57 4.57
C VAL A 560 -5.18 -10.12 4.99
N TRP A 561 -4.37 -9.60 5.93
CA TRP A 561 -4.46 -8.20 6.33
C TRP A 561 -4.14 -7.23 5.18
N HIS A 562 -3.27 -7.62 4.25
CA HIS A 562 -3.00 -6.83 3.04
C HIS A 562 -4.09 -6.95 1.98
N GLY A 563 -4.79 -8.09 1.91
CA GLY A 563 -5.95 -8.29 1.04
C GLY A 563 -6.16 -9.74 0.60
N LEU A 564 -7.19 -9.93 -0.23
CA LEU A 564 -7.57 -11.25 -0.74
C LEU A 564 -6.97 -11.59 -2.10
N PHE A 565 -6.20 -10.68 -2.71
CA PHE A 565 -5.48 -10.97 -3.94
C PHE A 565 -4.46 -12.10 -3.74
N PRO A 566 -4.40 -13.10 -4.65
CA PRO A 566 -3.49 -14.23 -4.53
C PRO A 566 -2.03 -13.83 -4.37
N GLY A 567 -1.58 -12.75 -5.00
CA GLY A 567 -0.21 -12.26 -4.94
C GLY A 567 0.25 -11.90 -3.53
N TYR A 568 -0.62 -11.39 -2.66
CA TYR A 568 -0.29 -11.18 -1.26
C TYR A 568 0.00 -12.50 -0.55
N TRP A 569 -0.84 -13.50 -0.75
CA TRP A 569 -0.74 -14.79 -0.09
C TRP A 569 0.52 -15.51 -0.55
N LEU A 570 0.79 -15.48 -1.85
CA LEU A 570 2.01 -15.97 -2.46
C LEU A 570 3.25 -15.29 -1.87
N PHE A 571 3.30 -13.96 -1.85
CA PHE A 571 4.43 -13.23 -1.27
C PHE A 571 4.69 -13.63 0.18
N PHE A 572 3.65 -13.66 1.01
CA PHE A 572 3.82 -13.96 2.43
C PHE A 572 4.17 -15.42 2.70
N ALA A 573 3.60 -16.37 1.95
CA ALA A 573 4.01 -17.77 2.00
C ALA A 573 5.49 -17.92 1.59
N THR A 574 5.88 -17.32 0.47
CA THR A 574 7.27 -17.32 -0.01
C THR A 574 8.20 -16.64 0.99
N SER A 575 7.78 -15.56 1.65
CA SER A 575 8.58 -14.87 2.67
C SER A 575 8.85 -15.75 3.90
N ALA A 576 7.92 -16.64 4.28
CA ALA A 576 8.14 -17.60 5.36
C ALA A 576 9.27 -18.58 4.99
N VAL A 577 9.26 -19.09 3.75
CA VAL A 577 10.32 -19.95 3.20
C VAL A 577 11.65 -19.18 3.13
N MET A 578 11.62 -17.93 2.67
CA MET A 578 12.78 -17.03 2.61
C MET A 578 13.42 -16.83 4.00
N PHE A 579 12.61 -16.64 5.04
CA PHE A 579 13.11 -16.53 6.41
C PHE A 579 13.68 -17.87 6.92
N GLU A 580 13.08 -19.00 6.57
CA GLU A 580 13.64 -20.30 6.97
C GLU A 580 14.98 -20.61 6.27
N ALA A 581 15.09 -20.26 4.98
CA ALA A 581 16.35 -20.35 4.23
C ALA A 581 17.43 -19.46 4.87
N GLY A 582 17.11 -18.20 5.20
CA GLY A 582 18.06 -17.30 5.83
C GLY A 582 18.47 -17.71 7.25
N LYS A 583 17.58 -18.31 8.04
CA LYS A 583 17.93 -18.92 9.34
C LYS A 583 18.89 -20.08 9.15
N THR A 584 18.68 -20.89 8.12
CA THR A 584 19.55 -22.03 7.80
C THR A 584 20.94 -21.55 7.39
N LEU A 585 21.04 -20.58 6.48
CA LEU A 585 22.32 -19.98 6.10
C LEU A 585 23.06 -19.40 7.32
N TYR A 586 22.36 -18.66 8.18
CA TYR A 586 22.95 -18.11 9.40
C TYR A 586 23.55 -19.20 10.31
N ARG A 587 22.89 -20.36 10.47
CA ARG A 587 23.42 -21.45 11.28
C ARG A 587 24.76 -21.99 10.75
N TYR A 588 24.96 -22.03 9.44
CA TYR A 588 26.26 -22.40 8.85
C TYR A 588 27.31 -21.32 9.03
N GLU A 589 26.95 -20.05 8.87
CA GLU A 589 27.90 -18.95 9.07
C GLU A 589 28.48 -18.94 10.49
N GLN A 590 27.72 -19.42 11.49
CA GLN A 590 28.21 -19.59 12.85
C GLN A 590 29.26 -20.70 13.01
N THR A 591 29.43 -21.58 12.00
CA THR A 591 30.45 -22.65 12.02
C THR A 591 31.70 -22.30 11.24
N TRP A 592 31.73 -21.15 10.58
CA TRP A 592 32.87 -20.75 9.77
C TRP A 592 34.02 -20.22 10.66
N PRO A 593 35.28 -20.27 10.17
CA PRO A 593 36.39 -19.64 10.86
C PRO A 593 36.14 -18.16 11.15
N ALA A 594 36.69 -17.67 12.26
CA ALA A 594 36.57 -16.26 12.65
C ALA A 594 37.02 -15.35 11.49
N GLY A 595 36.14 -14.44 11.06
CA GLY A 595 36.41 -13.50 9.97
C GLY A 595 35.93 -13.93 8.58
N ALA A 596 35.67 -15.22 8.32
CA ALA A 596 35.17 -15.68 7.01
C ALA A 596 33.80 -15.06 6.67
N ALA A 597 32.89 -15.00 7.65
CA ALA A 597 31.60 -14.33 7.51
C ALA A 597 31.72 -12.79 7.38
N ARG A 598 32.92 -12.22 7.59
CA ARG A 598 33.23 -10.80 7.43
C ARG A 598 34.05 -10.51 6.17
N PHE A 599 34.32 -11.52 5.34
CA PHE A 599 35.06 -11.36 4.09
C PHE A 599 34.29 -10.44 3.14
N PRO A 600 34.86 -9.30 2.68
CA PRO A 600 34.10 -8.30 1.93
C PRO A 600 33.42 -8.83 0.65
N PRO A 601 34.06 -9.67 -0.19
CA PRO A 601 33.39 -10.27 -1.34
C PRO A 601 32.19 -11.15 -0.96
N TYR A 602 32.28 -11.89 0.15
CA TYR A 602 31.15 -12.67 0.66
C TYR A 602 30.01 -11.76 1.13
N ILE A 603 30.32 -10.68 1.85
CA ILE A 603 29.34 -9.67 2.27
C ILE A 603 28.63 -9.07 1.04
N ALA A 604 29.38 -8.66 0.02
CA ALA A 604 28.82 -8.08 -1.20
C ALA A 604 27.89 -9.07 -1.92
N LEU A 605 28.35 -10.32 -2.11
CA LEU A 605 27.54 -11.38 -2.68
C LEU A 605 26.25 -11.61 -1.88
N LYS A 606 26.35 -11.67 -0.55
CA LYS A 606 25.21 -11.91 0.33
C LYS A 606 24.18 -10.78 0.25
N VAL A 607 24.63 -9.51 0.18
CA VAL A 607 23.73 -8.37 -0.04
C VAL A 607 23.00 -8.50 -1.36
N VAL A 608 23.71 -8.80 -2.45
CA VAL A 608 23.12 -8.97 -3.79
C VAL A 608 22.10 -10.11 -3.80
N VAL A 609 22.46 -11.28 -3.29
CA VAL A 609 21.58 -12.45 -3.24
C VAL A 609 20.33 -12.16 -2.40
N ASN A 610 20.48 -11.57 -1.21
CA ASN A 610 19.34 -11.22 -0.36
C ASN A 610 18.44 -10.18 -1.04
N ALA A 611 19.02 -9.20 -1.71
CA ALA A 611 18.27 -8.20 -2.44
C ALA A 611 17.47 -8.85 -3.59
N VAL A 612 18.10 -9.71 -4.40
CA VAL A 612 17.40 -10.43 -5.48
C VAL A 612 16.28 -11.33 -4.92
N LEU A 613 16.54 -12.11 -3.86
CA LEU A 613 15.52 -12.99 -3.28
C LEU A 613 14.33 -12.24 -2.69
N LEU A 614 14.60 -11.12 -1.99
CA LEU A 614 13.54 -10.25 -1.46
C LEU A 614 12.66 -9.73 -2.60
N ASN A 615 13.27 -9.19 -3.65
CA ASN A 615 12.55 -8.56 -4.74
C ASN A 615 11.86 -9.56 -5.67
N TYR A 616 12.48 -10.72 -5.91
CA TYR A 616 11.85 -11.86 -6.58
C TYR A 616 10.56 -12.28 -5.86
N SER A 617 10.61 -12.39 -4.53
CA SER A 617 9.43 -12.72 -3.73
C SER A 617 8.40 -11.59 -3.79
N ALA A 618 8.85 -10.35 -3.63
CA ALA A 618 8.01 -9.16 -3.59
C ALA A 618 7.33 -8.83 -4.92
N ALA A 619 7.79 -9.36 -6.06
CA ALA A 619 7.11 -9.20 -7.34
C ALA A 619 5.63 -9.63 -7.25
N ALA A 620 5.33 -10.72 -6.54
CA ALA A 620 3.96 -11.18 -6.33
C ALA A 620 3.10 -10.18 -5.51
N PHE A 621 3.73 -9.46 -4.57
CA PHE A 621 3.06 -8.40 -3.81
C PHE A 621 2.75 -7.17 -4.68
N GLN A 622 3.43 -7.00 -5.81
CA GLN A 622 3.28 -5.83 -6.67
C GLN A 622 2.23 -6.03 -7.75
N VAL A 623 2.22 -7.20 -8.41
CA VAL A 623 1.32 -7.47 -9.54
C VAL A 623 -0.01 -8.08 -9.12
N LEU A 624 -0.09 -8.65 -7.90
CA LEU A 624 -1.30 -9.12 -7.21
C LEU A 624 -2.03 -10.32 -7.84
N TRP A 625 -2.12 -10.44 -9.15
CA TRP A 625 -2.85 -11.49 -9.84
C TRP A 625 -2.04 -12.77 -9.98
N LEU A 626 -2.70 -13.92 -9.83
CA LEU A 626 -2.04 -15.22 -9.81
C LEU A 626 -1.29 -15.51 -11.11
N HIS A 627 -1.90 -15.23 -12.26
CA HIS A 627 -1.30 -15.53 -13.57
C HIS A 627 -0.05 -14.70 -13.82
N ASP A 628 -0.06 -13.41 -13.48
CA ASP A 628 1.10 -12.52 -13.60
C ASP A 628 2.24 -12.90 -12.65
N CYS A 629 1.90 -13.22 -11.39
CA CYS A 629 2.86 -13.75 -10.42
C CYS A 629 3.61 -14.97 -10.99
N LEU A 630 2.86 -15.93 -11.56
CA LEU A 630 3.41 -17.16 -12.12
C LEU A 630 4.18 -16.90 -13.42
N ALA A 631 3.72 -15.99 -14.29
CA ALA A 631 4.39 -15.61 -15.52
C ALA A 631 5.77 -15.00 -15.22
N ILE A 632 5.85 -14.06 -14.27
CA ILE A 632 7.10 -13.44 -13.82
C ILE A 632 8.04 -14.50 -13.26
N TRP A 633 7.57 -15.37 -12.37
CA TRP A 633 8.41 -16.40 -11.78
C TRP A 633 8.87 -17.46 -12.78
N ARG A 634 8.02 -17.83 -13.74
CA ARG A 634 8.37 -18.75 -14.85
C ARG A 634 9.41 -18.12 -15.77
N SER A 635 9.31 -16.83 -16.04
CA SER A 635 10.24 -16.11 -16.93
C SER A 635 11.68 -16.06 -16.40
N VAL A 636 11.86 -16.29 -15.10
CA VAL A 636 13.16 -16.47 -14.41
C VAL A 636 13.32 -17.89 -13.84
N HIS A 637 12.62 -18.88 -14.42
CA HIS A 637 12.75 -20.31 -14.15
C HIS A 637 12.58 -20.71 -12.67
N PHE A 638 11.78 -19.98 -11.91
CA PHE A 638 11.56 -20.19 -10.47
C PHE A 638 12.85 -20.19 -9.63
N LEU A 639 13.93 -19.55 -10.12
CA LEU A 639 15.27 -19.62 -9.50
C LEU A 639 15.29 -19.18 -8.04
N GLY A 640 14.48 -18.19 -7.65
CA GLY A 640 14.39 -17.77 -6.26
C GLY A 640 13.84 -18.87 -5.34
N HIS A 641 12.72 -19.50 -5.71
CA HIS A 641 12.14 -20.62 -4.96
C HIS A 641 13.11 -21.80 -4.91
N ILE A 642 13.72 -22.17 -6.03
CA ILE A 642 14.71 -23.25 -6.12
C ILE A 642 15.89 -22.95 -5.19
N ALA A 643 16.43 -21.73 -5.21
CA ALA A 643 17.55 -21.34 -4.34
C ALA A 643 17.19 -21.43 -2.85
N MET A 644 16.01 -20.91 -2.45
CA MET A 644 15.57 -20.97 -1.06
C MET A 644 15.36 -22.41 -0.58
N LEU A 645 14.71 -23.25 -1.39
CA LEU A 645 14.51 -24.66 -1.08
C LEU A 645 15.82 -25.42 -1.03
N ALA A 646 16.75 -25.19 -1.97
CA ALA A 646 18.06 -25.80 -1.97
C ALA A 646 18.84 -25.48 -0.68
N ILE A 647 18.83 -24.23 -0.22
CA ILE A 647 19.47 -23.83 1.05
C ILE A 647 18.88 -24.61 2.23
N ILE A 648 17.54 -24.73 2.29
CA ILE A 648 16.86 -25.44 3.38
C ILE A 648 17.18 -26.95 3.33
N LEU A 649 17.08 -27.57 2.15
CA LEU A 649 17.31 -29.00 1.97
C LEU A 649 18.76 -29.38 2.26
N LEU A 650 19.73 -28.63 1.73
CA LEU A 650 21.15 -28.83 2.05
C LEU A 650 21.40 -28.68 3.56
N GLY A 651 20.74 -27.72 4.20
CA GLY A 651 20.77 -27.53 5.65
C GLY A 651 20.26 -28.69 6.48
N ASN A 652 19.33 -29.47 5.94
CA ASN A 652 18.78 -30.66 6.60
C ASN A 652 19.65 -31.90 6.35
N VAL A 653 20.24 -32.02 5.16
CA VAL A 653 21.11 -33.16 4.78
C VAL A 653 22.48 -33.05 5.45
N VAL A 654 23.06 -31.84 5.54
CA VAL A 654 24.42 -31.62 6.06
C VAL A 654 24.36 -30.69 7.28
N PRO A 655 23.89 -31.13 8.46
CA PRO A 655 23.68 -30.22 9.58
C PRO A 655 24.97 -29.47 9.94
N PRO A 656 24.89 -28.16 10.26
CA PRO A 656 26.05 -27.35 10.59
C PRO A 656 26.81 -27.98 11.77
N ARG A 657 28.14 -28.12 11.64
CA ARG A 657 29.00 -28.64 12.71
C ARG A 657 28.75 -27.83 13.98
N ARG A 658 28.35 -28.48 15.08
CA ARG A 658 28.15 -27.80 16.36
C ARG A 658 29.50 -27.27 16.84
N VAL A 659 29.76 -25.97 16.63
CA VAL A 659 30.83 -25.29 17.34
C VAL A 659 30.39 -25.23 18.79
N ARG A 660 31.07 -25.98 19.67
CA ARG A 660 30.90 -25.86 21.12
C ARG A 660 31.41 -24.46 21.46
N ARG A 661 30.52 -23.49 21.50
CA ARG A 661 30.84 -22.14 21.97
C ARG A 661 31.19 -22.32 23.44
N GLU A 662 32.48 -22.29 23.78
CA GLU A 662 32.91 -22.13 25.17
C GLU A 662 32.25 -20.85 25.64
N LEU A 663 31.21 -21.00 26.47
CA LEU A 663 30.59 -19.87 27.12
C LEU A 663 31.69 -19.25 27.97
N GLN A 664 31.91 -17.94 27.83
CA GLN A 664 32.70 -17.22 28.82
C GLN A 664 32.11 -17.57 30.20
N PRO A 665 32.92 -17.87 31.23
CA PRO A 665 32.44 -18.38 32.53
C PRO A 665 31.29 -17.55 33.11
N GLU A 666 31.33 -16.24 32.90
CA GLU A 666 30.31 -15.26 33.30
C GLU A 666 28.95 -15.48 32.61
N GLN A 667 28.94 -15.81 31.31
CA GLN A 667 27.73 -16.12 30.55
C GLN A 667 27.21 -17.53 30.82
N ALA A 668 28.08 -18.46 31.20
CA ALA A 668 27.69 -19.79 31.66
C ALA A 668 26.97 -19.71 33.02
N GLY A 669 27.53 -18.95 33.96
CA GLY A 669 26.93 -18.68 35.26
C GLY A 669 25.58 -17.97 35.15
N ALA A 670 25.50 -16.89 34.36
CA ALA A 670 24.24 -16.17 34.14
C ALA A 670 23.15 -17.06 33.51
N ARG A 671 23.53 -18.00 32.64
CA ARG A 671 22.60 -18.93 32.00
C ARG A 671 22.16 -20.07 32.92
N ALA A 672 23.04 -20.53 33.81
CA ALA A 672 22.72 -21.50 34.86
C ALA A 672 21.75 -20.88 35.87
N ALA A 673 22.06 -19.68 36.37
CA ALA A 673 21.20 -18.92 37.28
C ALA A 673 19.82 -18.61 36.67
N ALA A 674 19.78 -18.26 35.37
CA ALA A 674 18.51 -18.07 34.66
C ALA A 674 17.70 -19.37 34.50
N ALA A 675 18.36 -20.52 34.35
CA ALA A 675 17.72 -21.81 34.26
C ALA A 675 17.16 -22.28 35.62
N GLU A 676 17.90 -22.07 36.70
CA GLU A 676 17.45 -22.31 38.08
C GLU A 676 16.27 -21.41 38.45
N ALA A 677 16.35 -20.11 38.15
CA ALA A 677 15.25 -19.19 38.39
C ALA A 677 13.98 -19.60 37.62
N ALA A 678 14.12 -20.10 36.39
CA ALA A 678 13.01 -20.62 35.60
C ALA A 678 12.43 -21.93 36.17
N ALA A 679 13.28 -22.82 36.70
CA ALA A 679 12.86 -24.06 37.35
C ALA A 679 12.12 -23.80 38.67
N ALA A 680 12.64 -22.90 39.51
CA ALA A 680 12.00 -22.47 40.76
C ALA A 680 10.63 -21.83 40.49
N LYS A 681 10.52 -20.97 39.46
CA LYS A 681 9.25 -20.36 39.07
C LYS A 681 8.22 -21.39 38.58
N LYS A 682 8.69 -22.46 37.92
CA LYS A 682 7.85 -23.57 37.46
C LYS A 682 7.37 -24.45 38.62
N GLN A 683 8.22 -24.69 39.61
CA GLN A 683 7.86 -25.41 40.84
C GLN A 683 6.87 -24.62 41.71
N ALA A 684 7.09 -23.31 41.88
CA ALA A 684 6.15 -22.44 42.60
C ALA A 684 4.77 -22.40 41.91
N ALA A 685 4.74 -22.32 40.58
CA ALA A 685 3.49 -22.36 39.82
C ALA A 685 2.76 -23.72 39.94
N ALA A 686 3.51 -24.83 39.98
CA ALA A 686 2.94 -26.16 40.19
C ALA A 686 2.38 -26.34 41.62
N ALA A 687 3.07 -25.82 42.64
CA ALA A 687 2.61 -25.84 44.03
C ALA A 687 1.32 -25.00 44.22
N LEU A 688 1.25 -23.82 43.58
CA LEU A 688 0.03 -22.99 43.56
C LEU A 688 -1.14 -23.71 42.88
N ALA A 689 -0.89 -24.40 41.77
CA ALA A 689 -1.91 -25.18 41.07
C ALA A 689 -2.43 -26.38 41.89
N ALA A 690 -1.61 -26.88 42.83
CA ALA A 690 -1.98 -27.95 43.76
C ALA A 690 -2.65 -27.44 45.06
N GLY A 691 -2.86 -26.12 45.20
CA GLY A 691 -3.48 -25.51 46.38
C GLY A 691 -2.56 -25.36 47.59
N ASP A 692 -1.25 -25.66 47.46
CA ASP A 692 -0.29 -25.61 48.54
C ASP A 692 0.45 -24.27 48.57
N GLY A 693 -0.24 -23.26 49.11
CA GLY A 693 0.26 -21.88 49.19
C GLY A 693 1.51 -21.73 50.07
N MET A 694 1.72 -22.63 51.03
CA MET A 694 2.88 -22.60 51.94
C MET A 694 4.13 -23.12 51.26
N ALA A 695 4.01 -24.20 50.46
CA ALA A 695 5.09 -24.71 49.63
C ALA A 695 5.51 -23.71 48.52
N ALA A 696 4.54 -23.02 47.91
CA ALA A 696 4.82 -21.97 46.94
C ALA A 696 5.59 -20.77 47.53
N ALA A 697 5.27 -20.37 48.77
CA ALA A 697 5.97 -19.30 49.46
C ALA A 697 7.40 -19.69 49.86
N ALA A 698 7.61 -20.94 50.29
CA ALA A 698 8.94 -21.46 50.64
C ALA A 698 9.90 -21.50 49.42
N VAL A 699 9.42 -21.94 48.25
CA VAL A 699 10.21 -21.98 47.01
C VAL A 699 10.53 -20.56 46.49
N ALA A 700 9.63 -19.59 46.73
CA ALA A 700 9.86 -18.19 46.37
C ALA A 700 10.87 -17.49 47.31
N ALA A 701 10.90 -17.88 48.59
CA ALA A 701 11.83 -17.34 49.59
C ALA A 701 13.26 -17.85 49.38
N SER A 702 13.45 -19.14 49.07
CA SER A 702 14.78 -19.72 48.84
C SER A 702 15.49 -19.11 47.62
N GLY A 703 14.73 -18.74 46.58
CA GLY A 703 15.28 -18.05 45.39
C GLY A 703 15.62 -16.56 45.60
N GLN A 704 15.25 -15.96 46.74
CA GLN A 704 15.62 -14.59 47.10
C GLN A 704 16.86 -14.50 47.99
N GLU A 705 17.14 -15.50 48.83
CA GLU A 705 18.37 -15.54 49.64
C GLU A 705 19.63 -15.72 48.77
N GLU A 706 19.56 -16.54 47.73
CA GLU A 706 20.69 -16.79 46.81
C GLU A 706 21.07 -15.56 45.95
N LYS A 707 20.15 -14.59 45.81
CA LYS A 707 20.39 -13.32 45.10
C LYS A 707 21.11 -12.26 45.93
N LYS A 708 21.34 -12.50 47.22
CA LYS A 708 22.09 -11.59 48.11
C LYS A 708 23.57 -11.97 48.26
N GLU A 709 23.99 -13.17 47.83
CA GLU A 709 25.38 -13.65 47.91
C GLU A 709 26.12 -13.69 46.55
N LEU A 710 25.48 -13.28 45.44
CA LEU A 710 26.08 -13.06 44.11
C LEU A 710 25.93 -11.58 43.71
#